data_AF-A0A139IFS5-F1
#
_entry.id   AF-A0A139IFS5-F1
#
_cell.length_a   1.000
_cell.length_b   1.000
_cell.length_c   1.000
_cell.angle_alpha   90.00
_cell.angle_beta   90.00
_cell.angle_gamma   90.00
#
_symmetry.space_group_name_H-M   'P 1'
#
loop_
_entity.id
_entity.type
_entity.pdbx_description
1 polymer ?
#
loop_
_entity_poly.entity_id
_entity_poly.type
_entity_poly.pdbx_seq_one_letter_code
_entity_poly.pdbx_strand_id
1 'polypeptide(L)'
;MSVLPWICRACRSTNAVHRSKTIRMIQHRSIASNSRYFQVSEEIRQAISDKKPVVALESTIYTHGFPYPENLALASRLESLVRINGAVPATIGILEGVARVGLGADELMRLISQPGSPDLLKVSRRDLGFVLGLKNAEGRPLNGGTTVSGTMVLAHMAGIKIFGTGGLGGVHRGAEQTMDVSADLTELGRTPVAVISSGCKSFLDIPKTLEYLETQGVAVATFADGRTGNIDFPAFYTRESGVRSPMVLPDEEAAAHVIMAQRSLGLQSGLHFANPIPEQHSVAFEVMEKAIDHALEAALTAGAVGNAATPYILAKIKEITGSKSVEANTALVEANVVRAAKVAVALQRLEQSQSVGRNHHQKASSSTITGPGSANYTADGIPTSLASKAEQHQSLQSSNLPSIAQSTPTPTASHSPASSPSEDAVKHGSLGVNDTMVFSMMQEYKKQFQNSVDDLKNDLSSPDQPSDIFVAGSLAVDLACDFNPRSGSDLQSPELQTSNPAQIVQSLGGVGHNVARAAHLMGAKVRLCSAIADDLSGKAALEALSFAEMSTAGIKSLSSSDGNRTAQYVAINDKHKDLVLAMADMSMLEKPQTLTQTLETFWLPQLQSTKPSHLVLDGNWSPEYLSLWLSSAPKSTTITFEPVSKAKSIAPFTLPNILKTYPNPSIHLTTPNTHELSSMHAAAKNNHLFDREDWWEVIDSLGIPHSGARTQISRLTSSKLVDEGIPQMSIQLLPFIPCILTKLGKEGVLLTQILPAGDERLGSGEDAAYILSRNLGGGGGDVVGGVYMRLFPAVEEVAEEDVTRLIETLTAILSPLSPYIPLPQPSPSRTMPFPSLPSPPNLFPTYLVPSNPFRRRRQSSIDTTFSSLTVSSTAASSPENDSFLSGHASHLRCARCLSDLALSSQIISKGFTGRHGRAYLVAPSSAAALPNTHTHKPVPRQLVTGAHTVGDISCAHCGSVLGWKYIHAEEESQRYKVGKFILETKRVCRSSTWESEDEVRRKRRRRSSSSSSVVLPPPQEEEEVEFDSDDEDECEQLFLGKWTQESAREIRRAKASKDFVGG
;
A
#
# COMPACT_ATOMS: atom_id res chain seq x y z
N MET A 1 -45.68 48.72 39.90
CA MET A 1 -44.28 48.65 39.44
C MET A 1 -44.15 47.40 38.58
N SER A 2 -44.27 47.40 37.24
CA SER A 2 -44.22 48.49 36.24
C SER A 2 -42.92 49.32 36.30
N VAL A 3 -42.23 49.60 35.18
CA VAL A 3 -42.67 49.69 33.77
C VAL A 3 -41.67 49.05 32.78
N LEU A 4 -42.20 48.40 31.73
CA LEU A 4 -41.54 48.10 30.45
C LEU A 4 -42.27 48.92 29.35
N PRO A 5 -41.58 49.62 28.45
CA PRO A 5 -41.56 49.30 26.99
C PRO A 5 -40.19 49.69 26.35
N TRP A 6 -39.85 49.65 25.04
CA TRP A 6 -40.29 49.04 23.75
C TRP A 6 -39.14 49.27 22.73
N ILE A 7 -39.11 48.78 21.47
CA ILE A 7 -39.42 47.49 20.80
C ILE A 7 -38.99 47.62 19.30
N CYS A 8 -39.01 46.54 18.51
CA CYS A 8 -38.67 46.48 17.05
C CYS A 8 -37.18 46.72 16.70
N ARG A 9 -36.60 46.22 15.59
CA ARG A 9 -36.95 45.28 14.49
C ARG A 9 -35.62 44.86 13.79
N ALA A 10 -35.46 43.77 13.02
CA ALA A 10 -36.32 42.65 12.63
C ALA A 10 -35.46 41.40 12.29
N CYS A 11 -36.07 40.23 12.16
CA CYS A 11 -35.40 38.97 11.80
C CYS A 11 -35.20 38.78 10.29
N ARG A 12 -34.26 37.90 9.92
CA ARG A 12 -34.38 36.84 8.87
C ARG A 12 -33.28 35.81 9.11
N SER A 13 -33.65 34.62 9.62
CA SER A 13 -33.91 33.38 8.87
C SER A 13 -32.62 32.59 8.54
N THR A 14 -32.17 31.66 9.38
CA THR A 14 -32.67 30.27 9.56
C THR A 14 -32.54 29.37 8.32
N ASN A 15 -31.68 28.34 8.41
CA ASN A 15 -31.82 26.92 8.00
C ASN A 15 -30.39 26.33 7.87
N ALA A 16 -30.00 25.12 8.32
CA ALA A 16 -30.62 23.78 8.36
C ALA A 16 -30.47 23.03 6.99
N VAL A 17 -30.10 21.74 6.89
CA VAL A 17 -29.89 20.68 7.93
C VAL A 17 -29.21 19.41 7.32
N HIS A 18 -28.65 18.50 8.14
CA HIS A 18 -28.48 17.03 7.94
C HIS A 18 -27.67 16.31 6.82
N ARG A 19 -27.28 15.04 7.17
CA ARG A 19 -26.94 13.85 6.32
C ARG A 19 -25.63 13.92 5.49
N SER A 20 -24.89 12.82 5.22
CA SER A 20 -24.80 11.46 5.82
C SER A 20 -23.51 10.74 5.36
N LYS A 21 -23.11 9.66 6.06
CA LYS A 21 -21.91 8.81 5.82
C LYS A 21 -21.84 8.16 4.42
N THR A 22 -20.63 7.95 3.87
CA THR A 22 -20.06 6.63 3.42
C THR A 22 -18.69 6.80 2.73
N ILE A 23 -17.58 6.40 3.38
CA ILE A 23 -16.22 6.22 2.81
C ILE A 23 -15.66 4.87 3.31
N ARG A 24 -15.65 3.75 2.56
CA ARG A 24 -14.93 3.41 1.31
C ARG A 24 -13.42 3.73 1.32
N MET A 25 -12.62 2.71 1.64
CA MET A 25 -11.14 2.65 1.57
C MET A 25 -10.49 3.61 0.57
N ILE A 26 -9.70 4.56 1.10
CA ILE A 26 -8.51 5.19 0.51
C ILE A 26 -8.63 5.63 -0.99
N GLN A 27 -9.79 6.14 -1.41
CA GLN A 27 -9.92 6.83 -2.71
C GLN A 27 -10.63 8.18 -2.66
N HIS A 28 -11.07 8.64 -1.48
CA HIS A 28 -11.37 10.04 -1.24
C HIS A 28 -10.83 10.43 0.15
N ARG A 29 -9.80 11.28 0.19
CA ARG A 29 -9.67 12.25 1.28
C ARG A 29 -10.97 13.07 1.31
N SER A 30 -11.39 13.52 2.48
CA SER A 30 -12.64 14.30 2.66
C SER A 30 -12.76 15.38 1.58
N ILE A 31 -13.87 15.34 0.83
CA ILE A 31 -14.19 16.35 -0.18
C ILE A 31 -14.25 17.70 0.52
N ALA A 32 -13.28 18.56 0.21
CA ALA A 32 -13.35 19.99 0.53
C ALA A 32 -13.52 20.38 2.01
N SER A 33 -12.68 19.82 2.91
CA SER A 33 -12.40 20.50 4.18
C SER A 33 -11.53 21.74 3.91
N ASN A 34 -12.14 22.93 4.04
CA ASN A 34 -11.43 24.20 3.86
C ASN A 34 -10.34 24.34 4.92
N SER A 35 -9.10 24.49 4.46
CA SER A 35 -7.90 24.67 5.28
C SER A 35 -7.36 26.10 5.13
N ARG A 36 -6.27 26.41 5.84
CA ARG A 36 -5.55 27.68 5.70
C ARG A 36 -5.06 27.95 4.27
N TYR A 37 -4.75 26.91 3.49
CA TYR A 37 -4.08 27.03 2.19
C TYR A 37 -4.91 26.50 1.01
N PHE A 38 -6.02 25.82 1.27
CA PHE A 38 -6.89 25.20 0.25
C PHE A 38 -8.35 25.38 0.64
N GLN A 39 -9.14 25.96 -0.27
CA GLN A 39 -10.58 26.19 -0.10
C GLN A 39 -11.33 25.79 -1.36
N VAL A 40 -12.55 25.28 -1.20
CA VAL A 40 -13.47 24.97 -2.29
C VAL A 40 -14.77 25.71 -2.03
N SER A 41 -15.32 26.36 -3.06
CA SER A 41 -16.53 27.17 -2.91
C SER A 41 -17.77 26.31 -2.73
N GLU A 42 -18.80 26.90 -2.09
CA GLU A 42 -20.01 26.17 -1.70
C GLU A 42 -20.73 25.53 -2.89
N GLU A 43 -20.76 26.21 -4.04
CA GLU A 43 -21.31 25.67 -5.28
C GLU A 43 -20.63 24.37 -5.70
N ILE A 44 -19.29 24.28 -5.61
CA ILE A 44 -18.54 23.08 -5.98
C ILE A 44 -18.72 21.98 -4.94
N ARG A 45 -18.74 22.31 -3.64
CA ARG A 45 -19.00 21.33 -2.57
C ARG A 45 -20.39 20.70 -2.72
N GLN A 46 -21.41 21.53 -2.93
CA GLN A 46 -22.77 21.07 -3.19
C GLN A 46 -22.86 20.28 -4.50
N ALA A 47 -22.20 20.72 -5.58
CA ALA A 47 -22.22 20.01 -6.85
C ALA A 47 -21.63 18.59 -6.75
N ILE A 48 -20.51 18.42 -6.06
CA ILE A 48 -19.87 17.11 -5.88
C ILE A 48 -20.72 16.23 -4.94
N SER A 49 -21.30 16.80 -3.88
CA SER A 49 -22.24 16.09 -2.97
C SER A 49 -23.50 15.59 -3.70
N ASP A 50 -24.11 16.45 -4.52
CA ASP A 50 -25.27 16.13 -5.37
C ASP A 50 -24.94 15.16 -6.51
N LYS A 51 -23.66 14.84 -6.71
CA LYS A 51 -23.13 14.14 -7.89
C LYS A 51 -23.54 14.82 -9.21
N LYS A 52 -23.57 16.16 -9.22
CA LYS A 52 -23.67 16.97 -10.44
C LYS A 52 -22.35 16.89 -11.23
N PRO A 53 -22.38 17.09 -12.55
CA PRO A 53 -21.15 17.10 -13.33
C PRO A 53 -20.38 18.40 -13.08
N VAL A 54 -19.10 18.29 -12.76
CA VAL A 54 -18.21 19.44 -12.48
C VAL A 54 -17.04 19.43 -13.45
N VAL A 55 -16.71 20.60 -14.00
CA VAL A 55 -15.58 20.81 -14.91
C VAL A 55 -14.64 21.83 -14.28
N ALA A 56 -13.40 21.42 -14.01
CA ALA A 56 -12.33 22.35 -13.63
C ALA A 56 -11.93 23.24 -14.81
N LEU A 57 -11.53 24.47 -14.52
CA LEU A 57 -10.95 25.45 -15.45
C LEU A 57 -9.69 26.05 -14.80
N GLU A 58 -8.61 26.22 -15.56
CA GLU A 58 -7.36 26.82 -15.04
C GLU A 58 -7.41 28.35 -15.02
N SER A 59 -6.54 28.99 -14.24
CA SER A 59 -6.40 30.46 -14.20
C SER A 59 -5.18 31.01 -14.95
N THR A 60 -4.22 30.17 -15.37
CA THR A 60 -3.10 30.62 -16.25
C THR A 60 -3.62 31.24 -17.55
N ILE A 61 -4.70 30.68 -18.13
CA ILE A 61 -5.30 31.22 -19.36
C ILE A 61 -5.76 32.67 -19.22
N TYR A 62 -6.34 33.06 -18.06
CA TYR A 62 -6.81 34.44 -17.83
C TYR A 62 -5.72 35.38 -17.31
N THR A 63 -4.75 34.86 -16.55
CA THR A 63 -3.70 35.67 -15.91
C THR A 63 -2.48 35.92 -16.80
N HIS A 64 -2.20 34.98 -17.72
CA HIS A 64 -1.00 34.96 -18.57
C HIS A 64 -1.28 34.61 -20.05
N GLY A 65 -2.49 34.14 -20.40
CA GLY A 65 -2.85 33.73 -21.76
C GLY A 65 -3.63 34.77 -22.59
N PHE A 66 -4.35 35.68 -21.92
CA PHE A 66 -5.16 36.74 -22.55
C PHE A 66 -4.95 38.08 -21.82
N PRO A 67 -5.02 39.23 -22.52
CA PRO A 67 -4.89 40.54 -21.91
C PRO A 67 -6.18 40.95 -21.16
N TYR A 68 -6.08 41.93 -20.26
CA TYR A 68 -7.25 42.56 -19.65
C TYR A 68 -7.82 43.66 -20.57
N PRO A 69 -9.15 43.80 -20.73
CA PRO A 69 -10.24 43.05 -20.07
C PRO A 69 -10.75 41.82 -20.84
N GLU A 70 -10.13 41.44 -21.97
CA GLU A 70 -10.52 40.27 -22.78
C GLU A 70 -10.55 38.99 -21.94
N ASN A 71 -9.61 38.84 -21.00
CA ASN A 71 -9.50 37.72 -20.06
C ASN A 71 -10.74 37.55 -19.15
N LEU A 72 -11.37 38.64 -18.71
CA LEU A 72 -12.56 38.63 -17.86
C LEU A 72 -13.82 38.25 -18.65
N ALA A 73 -13.93 38.78 -19.88
CA ALA A 73 -14.99 38.38 -20.80
C ALA A 73 -14.90 36.88 -21.13
N LEU A 74 -13.69 36.38 -21.43
CA LEU A 74 -13.45 34.96 -21.67
C LEU A 74 -13.79 34.11 -20.43
N ALA A 75 -13.36 34.50 -19.23
CA ALA A 75 -13.65 33.76 -18.00
C ALA A 75 -15.16 33.57 -17.79
N SER A 76 -15.92 34.66 -17.81
CA SER A 76 -17.38 34.62 -17.66
C SER A 76 -18.07 33.81 -18.77
N ARG A 77 -17.55 33.89 -20.01
CA ARG A 77 -18.01 33.13 -21.18
C ARG A 77 -17.81 31.63 -21.02
N LEU A 78 -16.63 31.18 -20.58
CA LEU A 78 -16.33 29.76 -20.39
C LEU A 78 -17.13 29.16 -19.24
N GLU A 79 -17.27 29.86 -18.11
CA GLU A 79 -18.15 29.41 -17.02
C GLU A 79 -19.61 29.28 -17.49
N SER A 80 -20.10 30.24 -18.28
CA SER A 80 -21.44 30.19 -18.87
C SER A 80 -21.62 28.98 -19.80
N LEU A 81 -20.60 28.63 -20.60
CA LEU A 81 -20.67 27.46 -21.49
C LEU A 81 -20.75 26.14 -20.73
N VAL A 82 -20.02 25.99 -19.60
CA VAL A 82 -20.15 24.81 -18.72
C VAL A 82 -21.59 24.70 -18.18
N ARG A 83 -22.15 25.82 -17.69
CA ARG A 83 -23.51 25.89 -17.13
C ARG A 83 -24.58 25.57 -18.17
N ILE A 84 -24.49 26.13 -19.37
CA ILE A 84 -25.44 25.90 -20.48
C ILE A 84 -25.40 24.44 -20.96
N ASN A 85 -24.25 23.77 -20.89
CA ASN A 85 -24.12 22.35 -21.21
C ASN A 85 -24.41 21.41 -20.02
N GLY A 86 -25.02 21.92 -18.94
CA GLY A 86 -25.57 21.13 -17.84
C GLY A 86 -24.60 20.77 -16.71
N ALA A 87 -23.38 21.32 -16.71
CA ALA A 87 -22.35 21.08 -15.70
C ALA A 87 -22.08 22.33 -14.84
N VAL A 88 -21.27 22.18 -13.80
CA VAL A 88 -20.87 23.27 -12.89
C VAL A 88 -19.39 23.63 -13.11
N PRO A 89 -19.05 24.90 -13.39
CA PRO A 89 -17.67 25.34 -13.61
C PRO A 89 -16.93 25.56 -12.30
N ALA A 90 -15.73 25.01 -12.19
CA ALA A 90 -14.82 25.22 -11.08
C ALA A 90 -13.54 25.90 -11.57
N THR A 91 -13.55 27.24 -11.65
CA THR A 91 -12.34 28.02 -11.95
C THR A 91 -11.37 27.96 -10.76
N ILE A 92 -10.15 27.50 -10.99
CA ILE A 92 -9.13 27.25 -9.96
C ILE A 92 -8.02 28.29 -10.04
N GLY A 93 -7.55 28.82 -8.90
CA GLY A 93 -6.40 29.71 -8.81
C GLY A 93 -5.94 29.95 -7.37
N ILE A 94 -4.84 30.69 -7.17
CA ILE A 94 -4.37 31.08 -5.83
C ILE A 94 -4.63 32.56 -5.61
N LEU A 95 -5.37 32.88 -4.56
CA LEU A 95 -5.71 34.25 -4.17
C LEU A 95 -5.47 34.43 -2.66
N GLU A 96 -4.62 35.38 -2.31
CA GLU A 96 -4.23 35.73 -0.94
C GLU A 96 -3.53 34.58 -0.18
N GLY A 97 -2.66 33.82 -0.87
CA GLY A 97 -1.97 32.65 -0.30
C GLY A 97 -2.86 31.42 -0.11
N VAL A 98 -4.06 31.41 -0.71
CA VAL A 98 -5.03 30.31 -0.62
C VAL A 98 -5.38 29.81 -2.01
N ALA A 99 -5.20 28.52 -2.27
CA ALA A 99 -5.72 27.86 -3.47
C ALA A 99 -7.23 27.72 -3.35
N ARG A 100 -7.98 28.36 -4.27
CA ARG A 100 -9.45 28.36 -4.30
C ARG A 100 -9.93 27.57 -5.52
N VAL A 101 -10.87 26.66 -5.29
CA VAL A 101 -11.53 25.86 -6.33
C VAL A 101 -12.97 26.34 -6.49
N GLY A 102 -13.29 26.92 -7.65
CA GLY A 102 -14.55 27.61 -7.89
C GLY A 102 -14.52 29.06 -7.40
N LEU A 103 -13.52 29.83 -7.85
CA LEU A 103 -13.39 31.27 -7.61
C LEU A 103 -14.69 32.02 -7.93
N GLY A 104 -15.20 32.82 -7.01
CA GLY A 104 -16.34 33.71 -7.25
C GLY A 104 -15.97 34.87 -8.19
N ALA A 105 -16.96 35.50 -8.83
CA ALA A 105 -16.72 36.57 -9.81
C ALA A 105 -15.81 37.69 -9.30
N ASP A 106 -15.99 38.15 -8.06
CA ASP A 106 -15.14 39.17 -7.43
C ASP A 106 -13.72 38.66 -7.12
N GLU A 107 -13.57 37.38 -6.77
CA GLU A 107 -12.27 36.76 -6.53
C GLU A 107 -11.48 36.60 -7.82
N LEU A 108 -12.18 36.17 -8.88
CA LEU A 108 -11.64 36.01 -10.22
C LEU A 108 -11.27 37.38 -10.83
N MET A 109 -12.14 38.39 -10.70
CA MET A 109 -11.81 39.78 -11.07
C MET A 109 -10.57 40.28 -10.32
N ARG A 110 -10.47 40.09 -9.00
CA ARG A 110 -9.26 40.47 -8.24
C ARG A 110 -8.01 39.76 -8.79
N LEU A 111 -8.08 38.45 -9.02
CA LEU A 111 -6.96 37.64 -9.53
C LEU A 111 -6.48 38.06 -10.93
N ILE A 112 -7.38 38.48 -11.83
CA ILE A 112 -7.05 38.74 -13.26
C ILE A 112 -7.01 40.23 -13.63
N SER A 113 -7.26 41.12 -12.67
CA SER A 113 -7.25 42.59 -12.85
C SER A 113 -5.87 43.19 -13.15
N GLN A 114 -4.79 42.48 -12.83
CA GLN A 114 -3.40 42.92 -13.05
C GLN A 114 -2.56 41.80 -13.71
N PRO A 115 -2.88 41.40 -14.96
CA PRO A 115 -2.16 40.34 -15.65
C PRO A 115 -0.68 40.74 -15.83
N GLY A 116 0.23 39.81 -15.54
CA GLY A 116 1.68 40.07 -15.59
C GLY A 116 2.24 40.95 -14.46
N SER A 117 1.46 41.24 -13.40
CA SER A 117 2.00 41.85 -12.17
C SER A 117 3.07 40.95 -11.51
N PRO A 118 4.17 41.49 -10.95
CA PRO A 118 5.16 40.68 -10.23
C PRO A 118 4.60 39.96 -9.00
N ASP A 119 3.47 40.42 -8.45
CA ASP A 119 2.75 39.76 -7.35
C ASP A 119 1.81 38.62 -7.82
N LEU A 120 1.71 38.38 -9.14
CA LEU A 120 0.81 37.40 -9.76
C LEU A 120 1.61 36.31 -10.48
N LEU A 121 1.89 35.23 -9.77
CA LEU A 121 2.79 34.17 -10.24
C LEU A 121 2.09 33.18 -11.19
N LYS A 122 2.85 32.51 -12.06
CA LYS A 122 2.40 31.36 -12.86
C LYS A 122 2.76 30.07 -12.10
N VAL A 123 1.77 29.24 -11.77
CA VAL A 123 1.90 28.21 -10.71
C VAL A 123 1.69 26.79 -11.24
N SER A 124 2.75 26.01 -11.31
CA SER A 124 2.74 24.55 -11.53
C SER A 124 2.82 23.79 -10.20
N ARG A 125 2.76 22.44 -10.21
CA ARG A 125 2.79 21.58 -9.00
C ARG A 125 3.88 21.99 -8.00
N ARG A 126 5.10 22.20 -8.49
CA ARG A 126 6.29 22.55 -7.66
C ARG A 126 6.17 23.92 -6.99
N ASP A 127 5.42 24.84 -7.61
CA ASP A 127 5.33 26.23 -7.19
C ASP A 127 4.24 26.41 -6.11
N LEU A 128 3.26 25.48 -6.02
CA LEU A 128 2.15 25.49 -5.05
C LEU A 128 2.62 25.76 -3.60
N GLY A 129 3.64 25.03 -3.12
CA GLY A 129 4.14 25.18 -1.75
C GLY A 129 4.69 26.58 -1.46
N PHE A 130 5.38 27.18 -2.43
CA PHE A 130 5.93 28.53 -2.31
C PHE A 130 4.83 29.60 -2.34
N VAL A 131 3.90 29.54 -3.30
CA VAL A 131 2.85 30.57 -3.45
C VAL A 131 1.83 30.53 -2.30
N LEU A 132 1.60 29.36 -1.69
CA LEU A 132 0.74 29.23 -0.51
C LEU A 132 1.45 29.56 0.82
N GLY A 133 2.74 29.26 0.93
CA GLY A 133 3.51 29.46 2.16
C GLY A 133 4.16 30.83 2.32
N LEU A 134 4.59 31.47 1.23
CA LEU A 134 5.39 32.69 1.23
C LEU A 134 4.56 33.98 1.09
N LYS A 135 5.28 35.09 1.23
CA LYS A 135 4.80 36.47 1.11
C LYS A 135 5.74 37.26 0.21
N ASN A 136 5.24 38.33 -0.40
CA ASN A 136 6.05 39.29 -1.15
C ASN A 136 6.90 40.18 -0.20
N ALA A 137 7.71 41.08 -0.76
CA ALA A 137 8.61 41.96 0.01
C ALA A 137 7.86 42.89 0.98
N GLU A 138 6.63 43.29 0.64
CA GLU A 138 5.74 44.11 1.48
C GLU A 138 4.96 43.27 2.53
N GLY A 139 5.29 41.99 2.68
CA GLY A 139 4.69 41.09 3.66
C GLY A 139 3.26 40.64 3.33
N ARG A 140 2.80 40.81 2.09
CA ARG A 140 1.48 40.40 1.59
C ARG A 140 1.53 38.96 1.10
N PRO A 141 0.46 38.15 1.27
CA PRO A 141 0.39 36.82 0.67
C PRO A 141 0.46 36.88 -0.86
N LEU A 142 1.07 35.87 -1.48
CA LEU A 142 1.22 35.80 -2.94
C LEU A 142 -0.10 35.38 -3.64
N ASN A 143 -0.24 35.80 -4.90
CA ASN A 143 -1.32 35.37 -5.78
C ASN A 143 -0.73 34.55 -6.95
N GLY A 144 -1.55 33.75 -7.61
CA GLY A 144 -1.07 33.04 -8.79
C GLY A 144 -2.13 32.36 -9.64
N GLY A 145 -1.90 32.40 -10.96
CA GLY A 145 -2.65 31.61 -11.94
C GLY A 145 -2.10 30.19 -12.01
N THR A 146 -2.93 29.19 -11.76
CA THR A 146 -2.54 27.77 -11.84
C THR A 146 -2.43 27.33 -13.30
N THR A 147 -1.40 26.56 -13.64
CA THR A 147 -1.25 25.90 -14.96
C THR A 147 -2.11 24.64 -15.02
N VAL A 148 -2.08 23.91 -16.14
CA VAL A 148 -2.64 22.56 -16.26
C VAL A 148 -2.21 21.67 -15.09
N SER A 149 -0.90 21.49 -14.85
CA SER A 149 -0.38 20.71 -13.71
C SER A 149 -0.92 21.18 -12.35
N GLY A 150 -0.81 22.48 -12.03
CA GLY A 150 -1.30 22.99 -10.74
C GLY A 150 -2.82 22.85 -10.57
N THR A 151 -3.57 23.00 -11.67
CA THR A 151 -5.04 22.86 -11.71
C THR A 151 -5.48 21.42 -11.52
N MET A 152 -4.79 20.44 -12.12
CA MET A 152 -5.09 19.02 -11.95
C MET A 152 -4.99 18.57 -10.49
N VAL A 153 -3.91 18.93 -9.79
CA VAL A 153 -3.70 18.60 -8.37
C VAL A 153 -4.86 19.11 -7.52
N LEU A 154 -5.21 20.39 -7.68
CA LEU A 154 -6.25 21.05 -6.89
C LEU A 154 -7.67 20.58 -7.26
N ALA A 155 -7.92 20.28 -8.55
CA ALA A 155 -9.16 19.67 -9.01
C ALA A 155 -9.35 18.27 -8.40
N HIS A 156 -8.31 17.44 -8.43
CA HIS A 156 -8.35 16.10 -7.84
C HIS A 156 -8.52 16.15 -6.31
N MET A 157 -7.83 17.06 -5.62
CA MET A 157 -8.02 17.31 -4.18
C MET A 157 -9.44 17.75 -3.82
N ALA A 158 -10.14 18.45 -4.73
CA ALA A 158 -11.55 18.78 -4.56
C ALA A 158 -12.51 17.62 -4.90
N GLY A 159 -12.04 16.57 -5.59
CA GLY A 159 -12.85 15.45 -6.09
C GLY A 159 -13.40 15.63 -7.51
N ILE A 160 -12.94 16.64 -8.24
CA ILE A 160 -13.32 16.93 -9.63
C ILE A 160 -12.61 15.95 -10.57
N LYS A 161 -13.35 15.41 -11.54
CA LYS A 161 -12.88 14.32 -12.43
C LYS A 161 -12.48 14.80 -13.83
N ILE A 162 -12.99 15.96 -14.24
CA ILE A 162 -12.92 16.48 -15.61
C ILE A 162 -12.34 17.89 -15.59
N PHE A 163 -11.45 18.20 -16.52
CA PHE A 163 -10.79 19.51 -16.67
C PHE A 163 -10.81 19.93 -18.15
N GLY A 164 -11.36 21.11 -18.45
CA GLY A 164 -11.29 21.74 -19.77
C GLY A 164 -10.20 22.82 -19.83
N THR A 165 -9.33 22.75 -20.84
CA THR A 165 -8.32 23.77 -21.17
C THR A 165 -8.21 23.94 -22.70
N GLY A 166 -7.52 24.98 -23.15
CA GLY A 166 -7.15 25.11 -24.56
C GLY A 166 -6.18 24.01 -25.02
N GLY A 167 -5.07 23.82 -24.30
CA GLY A 167 -3.96 22.98 -24.77
C GLY A 167 -2.96 22.68 -23.67
N LEU A 168 -2.46 21.44 -23.61
CA LEU A 168 -1.42 21.04 -22.66
C LEU A 168 -0.10 21.81 -22.90
N GLY A 169 0.80 21.85 -21.91
CA GLY A 169 2.24 21.89 -22.21
C GLY A 169 2.71 20.53 -22.74
N GLY A 170 4.00 20.38 -22.99
CA GLY A 170 4.54 19.12 -23.51
C GLY A 170 6.05 19.12 -23.59
N VAL A 171 6.61 18.27 -24.44
CA VAL A 171 8.04 18.27 -24.76
C VAL A 171 8.31 19.43 -25.73
N HIS A 172 9.28 20.29 -25.43
CA HIS A 172 9.64 21.39 -26.33
C HIS A 172 10.50 20.89 -27.50
N ARG A 173 10.45 21.58 -28.65
CA ARG A 173 11.33 21.27 -29.80
C ARG A 173 12.80 21.47 -29.36
N GLY A 174 13.62 20.41 -29.43
CA GLY A 174 15.02 20.41 -28.93
C GLY A 174 15.21 19.93 -27.49
N ALA A 175 14.16 19.46 -26.80
CA ALA A 175 14.26 18.94 -25.43
C ALA A 175 15.21 17.74 -25.24
N GLU A 176 15.58 17.03 -26.30
CA GLU A 176 16.67 16.03 -26.31
C GLU A 176 18.05 16.60 -25.92
N GLN A 177 18.21 17.94 -25.95
CA GLN A 177 19.40 18.65 -25.49
C GLN A 177 19.09 19.57 -24.29
N THR A 178 17.93 20.23 -24.28
CA THR A 178 17.58 21.22 -23.25
C THR A 178 16.87 20.65 -22.03
N MET A 179 16.32 19.43 -22.13
CA MET A 179 15.41 18.80 -21.16
C MET A 179 14.18 19.64 -20.80
N ASP A 180 13.78 20.60 -21.66
CA ASP A 180 12.63 21.47 -21.45
C ASP A 180 11.31 20.71 -21.74
N VAL A 181 10.76 20.11 -20.69
CA VAL A 181 9.53 19.30 -20.72
C VAL A 181 8.55 19.82 -19.67
N SER A 182 7.30 20.08 -20.08
CA SER A 182 6.28 20.56 -19.15
C SER A 182 5.93 19.51 -18.09
N ALA A 183 5.91 19.95 -16.83
CA ALA A 183 5.40 19.17 -15.70
C ALA A 183 3.94 18.72 -15.86
N ASP A 184 3.18 19.28 -16.80
CA ASP A 184 1.83 18.83 -17.15
C ASP A 184 1.81 17.34 -17.56
N LEU A 185 2.85 16.85 -18.25
CA LEU A 185 2.92 15.43 -18.68
C LEU A 185 3.19 14.49 -17.49
N THR A 186 4.10 14.87 -16.60
CA THR A 186 4.37 14.13 -15.36
C THR A 186 3.19 14.19 -14.39
N GLU A 187 2.38 15.26 -14.44
CA GLU A 187 1.14 15.37 -13.65
C GLU A 187 0.04 14.45 -14.19
N LEU A 188 -0.10 14.35 -15.53
CA LEU A 188 -0.95 13.34 -16.17
C LEU A 188 -0.53 11.92 -15.77
N GLY A 189 0.75 11.63 -15.55
CA GLY A 189 1.19 10.34 -15.00
C GLY A 189 0.79 10.06 -13.54
N ARG A 190 0.35 11.08 -12.78
CA ARG A 190 0.23 11.03 -11.31
C ARG A 190 -1.16 11.31 -10.74
N THR A 191 -2.02 11.99 -11.50
CA THR A 191 -3.29 12.54 -10.98
C THR A 191 -4.46 12.10 -11.86
N PRO A 192 -5.44 11.32 -11.33
CA PRO A 192 -6.50 10.70 -12.13
C PRO A 192 -7.65 11.69 -12.45
N VAL A 193 -7.34 12.66 -13.31
CA VAL A 193 -8.25 13.63 -13.91
C VAL A 193 -8.20 13.48 -15.43
N ALA A 194 -9.37 13.53 -16.08
CA ALA A 194 -9.47 13.56 -17.53
C ALA A 194 -9.38 15.02 -18.03
N VAL A 195 -8.34 15.31 -18.82
CA VAL A 195 -8.08 16.62 -19.39
C VAL A 195 -8.53 16.65 -20.85
N ILE A 196 -9.44 17.56 -21.17
CA ILE A 196 -9.91 17.82 -22.52
C ILE A 196 -9.22 19.09 -23.02
N SER A 197 -8.50 18.97 -24.14
CA SER A 197 -7.77 20.07 -24.78
C SER A 197 -7.59 19.81 -26.27
N SER A 198 -7.18 20.79 -27.07
CA SER A 198 -6.89 20.59 -28.50
C SER A 198 -5.46 20.10 -28.71
N GLY A 199 -5.09 19.01 -28.04
CA GLY A 199 -3.71 18.52 -28.02
C GLY A 199 -2.82 19.28 -27.02
N CYS A 200 -1.52 19.25 -27.26
CA CYS A 200 -0.56 20.17 -26.67
C CYS A 200 -0.40 21.43 -27.57
N LYS A 201 0.13 22.52 -27.03
CA LYS A 201 0.33 23.78 -27.79
C LYS A 201 1.24 23.55 -29.02
N SER A 202 0.91 24.17 -30.14
CA SER A 202 1.49 23.83 -31.46
C SER A 202 3.01 24.02 -31.60
N PHE A 203 3.62 24.94 -30.82
CA PHE A 203 5.09 25.16 -30.82
C PHE A 203 5.91 24.07 -30.12
N LEU A 204 5.27 22.98 -29.69
CA LEU A 204 5.87 21.84 -29.01
C LEU A 204 6.26 20.72 -30.01
N ASP A 205 6.90 19.68 -29.49
CA ASP A 205 7.21 18.44 -30.21
C ASP A 205 6.09 17.41 -29.92
N ILE A 206 5.17 17.23 -30.88
CA ILE A 206 4.00 16.35 -30.71
C ILE A 206 4.42 14.87 -30.59
N PRO A 207 5.27 14.30 -31.47
CA PRO A 207 5.75 12.92 -31.33
C PRO A 207 6.38 12.65 -29.96
N LYS A 208 7.36 13.46 -29.53
CA LYS A 208 8.00 13.24 -28.22
C LYS A 208 7.04 13.46 -27.05
N THR A 209 6.04 14.33 -27.20
CA THR A 209 4.98 14.49 -26.19
C THR A 209 4.13 13.23 -26.04
N LEU A 210 3.81 12.52 -27.13
CA LEU A 210 3.08 11.25 -27.08
C LEU A 210 3.93 10.12 -26.48
N GLU A 211 5.18 9.96 -26.92
CA GLU A 211 6.15 8.99 -26.36
C GLU A 211 6.34 9.18 -24.85
N TYR A 212 6.43 10.43 -24.39
CA TYR A 212 6.55 10.74 -22.97
C TYR A 212 5.26 10.39 -22.20
N LEU A 213 4.07 10.65 -22.77
CA LEU A 213 2.79 10.29 -22.16
C LEU A 213 2.58 8.78 -22.07
N GLU A 214 2.99 8.01 -23.09
CA GLU A 214 3.02 6.55 -23.03
C GLU A 214 3.97 6.07 -21.91
N THR A 215 5.18 6.64 -21.84
CA THR A 215 6.17 6.36 -20.77
C THR A 215 5.64 6.71 -19.36
N GLN A 216 4.71 7.66 -19.24
CA GLN A 216 4.04 8.01 -17.99
C GLN A 216 2.76 7.20 -17.71
N GLY A 217 2.40 6.23 -18.56
CA GLY A 217 1.19 5.42 -18.39
C GLY A 217 -0.11 6.20 -18.57
N VAL A 218 -0.09 7.27 -19.37
CA VAL A 218 -1.23 8.13 -19.65
C VAL A 218 -1.92 7.65 -20.93
N ALA A 219 -3.18 7.24 -20.82
CA ALA A 219 -3.97 6.92 -22.00
C ALA A 219 -4.38 8.19 -22.75
N VAL A 220 -3.99 8.28 -24.03
CA VAL A 220 -4.25 9.41 -24.93
C VAL A 220 -5.22 8.97 -26.02
N ALA A 221 -6.28 9.75 -26.25
CA ALA A 221 -7.21 9.52 -27.36
C ALA A 221 -7.72 10.83 -27.97
N THR A 222 -8.07 10.82 -29.25
CA THR A 222 -8.65 11.97 -29.96
C THR A 222 -10.12 11.75 -30.27
N PHE A 223 -10.96 12.77 -30.09
CA PHE A 223 -12.35 12.73 -30.53
C PHE A 223 -12.44 12.68 -32.06
N ALA A 224 -13.17 11.69 -32.59
CA ALA A 224 -13.37 11.48 -34.02
C ALA A 224 -14.20 12.60 -34.67
N ASP A 225 -15.05 13.26 -33.87
CA ASP A 225 -15.77 14.50 -34.21
C ASP A 225 -16.50 14.49 -35.57
N GLY A 226 -17.02 13.32 -35.97
CA GLY A 226 -17.73 13.08 -37.23
C GLY A 226 -16.87 12.51 -38.36
N ARG A 227 -15.54 12.52 -38.23
CA ARG A 227 -14.59 11.90 -39.16
C ARG A 227 -14.47 10.39 -38.91
N THR A 228 -13.95 9.67 -39.91
CA THR A 228 -13.76 8.21 -39.88
C THR A 228 -12.40 7.84 -40.47
N GLY A 229 -11.77 6.78 -39.95
CA GLY A 229 -10.47 6.30 -40.43
C GLY A 229 -9.31 6.74 -39.54
N ASN A 230 -8.15 6.99 -40.14
CA ASN A 230 -6.99 7.52 -39.40
C ASN A 230 -7.29 8.97 -38.98
N ILE A 231 -7.28 9.23 -37.67
CA ILE A 231 -7.49 10.57 -37.10
C ILE A 231 -6.21 11.00 -36.40
N ASP A 232 -5.69 12.15 -36.80
CA ASP A 232 -4.52 12.77 -36.21
C ASP A 232 -4.80 13.34 -34.83
N PHE A 233 -3.77 13.34 -33.98
CA PHE A 233 -3.74 14.12 -32.76
C PHE A 233 -3.67 15.62 -33.13
N PRO A 234 -4.60 16.47 -32.67
CA PRO A 234 -4.67 17.87 -33.09
C PRO A 234 -3.47 18.70 -32.60
N ALA A 235 -2.98 19.59 -33.45
CA ALA A 235 -1.89 20.53 -33.16
C ALA A 235 -2.44 21.91 -32.77
N PHE A 236 -3.23 21.97 -31.70
CA PHE A 236 -3.81 23.19 -31.12
C PHE A 236 -4.69 24.00 -32.10
N TYR A 237 -4.08 24.90 -32.88
CA TYR A 237 -4.74 25.68 -33.93
C TYR A 237 -5.15 24.85 -35.16
N THR A 238 -4.66 23.62 -35.28
CA THR A 238 -4.80 22.77 -36.47
C THR A 238 -5.41 21.42 -36.12
N ARG A 239 -6.39 20.96 -36.92
CA ARG A 239 -7.08 19.66 -36.74
C ARG A 239 -6.26 18.42 -37.11
N GLU A 240 -5.20 18.61 -37.88
CA GLU A 240 -4.37 17.59 -38.51
C GLU A 240 -2.90 17.99 -38.30
N SER A 241 -2.06 17.04 -37.91
CA SER A 241 -0.68 17.31 -37.47
C SER A 241 0.36 16.46 -38.22
N GLY A 242 -0.09 15.51 -39.04
CA GLY A 242 0.72 14.42 -39.57
C GLY A 242 1.00 13.31 -38.54
N VAL A 243 0.61 13.49 -37.27
CA VAL A 243 0.85 12.54 -36.18
C VAL A 243 -0.47 11.87 -35.79
N ARG A 244 -0.56 10.55 -36.01
CA ARG A 244 -1.77 9.78 -35.68
C ARG A 244 -2.04 9.78 -34.19
N SER A 245 -3.31 9.87 -33.81
CA SER A 245 -3.73 9.69 -32.42
C SER A 245 -3.56 8.23 -31.98
N PRO A 246 -3.02 7.94 -30.78
CA PRO A 246 -2.83 6.56 -30.29
C PRO A 246 -4.15 5.78 -30.19
N MET A 247 -5.23 6.44 -29.74
CA MET A 247 -6.59 5.91 -29.73
C MET A 247 -7.58 6.96 -30.27
N VAL A 248 -8.79 6.52 -30.63
CA VAL A 248 -9.86 7.38 -31.15
C VAL A 248 -11.16 7.13 -30.37
N LEU A 249 -11.86 8.20 -30.01
CA LEU A 249 -13.15 8.17 -29.32
C LEU A 249 -14.26 8.70 -30.25
N PRO A 250 -15.35 7.96 -30.51
CA PRO A 250 -16.42 8.44 -31.39
C PRO A 250 -17.14 9.68 -30.81
N ASP A 251 -17.41 9.67 -29.51
CA ASP A 251 -18.28 10.64 -28.83
C ASP A 251 -17.95 10.77 -27.32
N GLU A 252 -18.68 11.64 -26.64
CA GLU A 252 -18.54 11.92 -25.21
C GLU A 252 -19.00 10.77 -24.27
N GLU A 253 -19.88 9.88 -24.73
CA GLU A 253 -20.33 8.72 -23.93
C GLU A 253 -19.23 7.62 -23.93
N ALA A 254 -18.54 7.40 -25.05
CA ALA A 254 -17.35 6.55 -25.12
C ALA A 254 -16.20 7.09 -24.24
N ALA A 255 -15.98 8.42 -24.25
CA ALA A 255 -15.02 9.06 -23.35
C ALA A 255 -15.35 8.83 -21.87
N ALA A 256 -16.64 8.96 -21.51
CA ALA A 256 -17.13 8.67 -20.17
C ALA A 256 -16.98 7.20 -19.77
N HIS A 257 -17.20 6.25 -20.70
CA HIS A 257 -16.95 4.83 -20.47
C HIS A 257 -15.47 4.54 -20.17
N VAL A 258 -14.53 5.17 -20.87
CA VAL A 258 -13.09 5.02 -20.59
C VAL A 258 -12.72 5.54 -19.19
N ILE A 259 -13.22 6.72 -18.80
CA ILE A 259 -13.03 7.26 -17.44
C ILE A 259 -13.62 6.31 -16.39
N MET A 260 -14.80 5.77 -16.64
CA MET A 260 -15.46 4.84 -15.74
C MET A 260 -14.67 3.53 -15.57
N ALA A 261 -14.12 2.99 -16.65
CA ALA A 261 -13.27 1.79 -16.61
C ALA A 261 -11.97 2.04 -15.84
N GLN A 262 -11.26 3.12 -16.14
CA GLN A 262 -10.00 3.49 -15.46
C GLN A 262 -10.19 3.66 -13.95
N ARG A 263 -11.26 4.36 -13.53
CA ARG A 263 -11.63 4.52 -12.12
C ARG A 263 -12.03 3.19 -11.47
N SER A 264 -12.71 2.30 -12.19
CA SER A 264 -13.13 0.98 -11.68
C SER A 264 -11.97 0.01 -11.46
N LEU A 265 -10.87 0.17 -12.20
CA LEU A 265 -9.62 -0.56 -12.03
C LEU A 265 -8.68 0.07 -10.98
N GLY A 266 -9.02 1.25 -10.45
CA GLY A 266 -8.21 1.97 -9.45
C GLY A 266 -6.90 2.55 -9.98
N LEU A 267 -6.75 2.73 -11.30
CA LEU A 267 -5.57 3.32 -11.91
C LEU A 267 -5.43 4.81 -11.53
N GLN A 268 -4.22 5.26 -11.23
CA GLN A 268 -3.93 6.60 -10.68
C GLN A 268 -3.38 7.61 -11.71
N SER A 269 -3.06 7.19 -12.94
CA SER A 269 -2.79 8.13 -14.03
C SER A 269 -4.07 8.85 -14.45
N GLY A 270 -3.90 10.01 -15.08
CA GLY A 270 -4.95 10.79 -15.74
C GLY A 270 -5.31 10.24 -17.12
N LEU A 271 -6.13 11.01 -17.83
CA LEU A 271 -6.53 10.74 -19.22
C LEU A 271 -6.34 12.02 -20.03
N HIS A 272 -5.83 11.89 -21.26
CA HIS A 272 -5.82 13.00 -22.20
C HIS A 272 -6.77 12.72 -23.36
N PHE A 273 -7.82 13.54 -23.47
CA PHE A 273 -8.81 13.46 -24.53
C PHE A 273 -8.69 14.68 -25.43
N ALA A 274 -7.96 14.51 -26.53
CA ALA A 274 -7.72 15.57 -27.49
C ALA A 274 -9.02 15.88 -28.27
N ASN A 275 -9.54 17.09 -28.14
CA ASN A 275 -10.68 17.60 -28.89
C ASN A 275 -10.19 18.56 -30.00
N PRO A 276 -10.28 18.16 -31.27
CA PRO A 276 -9.90 19.01 -32.40
C PRO A 276 -10.64 20.36 -32.40
N ILE A 277 -9.94 21.42 -32.76
CA ILE A 277 -10.53 22.73 -33.04
C ILE A 277 -11.64 22.62 -34.10
N PRO A 278 -12.78 23.33 -34.00
CA PRO A 278 -13.83 23.27 -35.03
C PRO A 278 -13.30 23.65 -36.42
N GLU A 279 -13.72 22.94 -37.46
CA GLU A 279 -13.22 23.05 -38.84
C GLU A 279 -13.16 24.49 -39.36
N GLN A 280 -14.26 25.23 -39.22
CA GLN A 280 -14.39 26.64 -39.62
C GLN A 280 -13.39 27.62 -38.93
N HIS A 281 -12.71 27.18 -37.87
CA HIS A 281 -11.71 27.94 -37.12
C HIS A 281 -10.31 27.32 -37.16
N SER A 282 -10.13 26.16 -37.82
CA SER A 282 -8.82 25.55 -37.99
C SER A 282 -7.94 26.41 -38.89
N VAL A 283 -6.71 26.65 -38.48
CA VAL A 283 -5.65 27.08 -39.40
C VAL A 283 -5.14 25.83 -40.15
N ALA A 284 -4.57 26.01 -41.34
CA ALA A 284 -3.90 24.92 -42.06
C ALA A 284 -2.49 24.67 -41.51
N PHE A 285 -2.08 23.39 -41.41
CA PHE A 285 -0.83 22.99 -40.75
C PHE A 285 0.38 23.77 -41.27
N GLU A 286 0.63 23.76 -42.58
CA GLU A 286 1.77 24.43 -43.21
C GLU A 286 1.82 25.94 -42.99
N VAL A 287 0.68 26.60 -42.75
CA VAL A 287 0.60 28.04 -42.52
C VAL A 287 0.92 28.36 -41.06
N MET A 288 0.47 27.50 -40.14
CA MET A 288 0.73 27.62 -38.72
C MET A 288 2.17 27.25 -38.37
N GLU A 289 2.73 26.17 -38.94
CA GLU A 289 4.13 25.77 -38.72
C GLU A 289 5.11 26.86 -39.17
N LYS A 290 4.93 27.46 -40.35
CA LYS A 290 5.78 28.59 -40.80
C LYS A 290 5.71 29.79 -39.85
N ALA A 291 4.55 30.04 -39.23
CA ALA A 291 4.42 31.10 -38.21
C ALA A 291 5.06 30.72 -36.87
N ILE A 292 5.07 29.43 -36.52
CA ILE A 292 5.71 28.87 -35.31
C ILE A 292 7.23 28.89 -35.45
N ASP A 293 7.79 28.42 -36.55
CA ASP A 293 9.25 28.36 -36.75
C ASP A 293 9.85 29.77 -36.77
N HIS A 294 9.22 30.72 -37.46
CA HIS A 294 9.58 32.14 -37.39
C HIS A 294 9.46 32.72 -35.96
N ALA A 295 8.49 32.26 -35.16
CA ALA A 295 8.32 32.70 -33.78
C ALA A 295 9.36 32.09 -32.82
N LEU A 296 9.79 30.85 -33.06
CA LEU A 296 10.85 30.16 -32.33
C LEU A 296 12.23 30.78 -32.65
N GLU A 297 12.53 31.03 -33.93
CA GLU A 297 13.76 31.72 -34.35
C GLU A 297 13.82 33.14 -33.77
N ALA A 298 12.70 33.88 -33.77
CA ALA A 298 12.62 35.19 -33.13
C ALA A 298 12.81 35.11 -31.60
N ALA A 299 12.24 34.11 -30.92
CA ALA A 299 12.41 33.91 -29.48
C ALA A 299 13.87 33.59 -29.11
N LEU A 300 14.53 32.71 -29.87
CA LEU A 300 15.95 32.39 -29.73
C LEU A 300 16.81 33.65 -29.94
N THR A 301 16.56 34.39 -31.03
CA THR A 301 17.26 35.65 -31.35
C THR A 301 17.09 36.71 -30.26
N ALA A 302 15.93 36.75 -29.61
CA ALA A 302 15.63 37.66 -28.50
C ALA A 302 16.13 37.17 -27.12
N GLY A 303 16.72 35.98 -27.03
CA GLY A 303 17.14 35.36 -25.76
C GLY A 303 15.96 35.00 -24.83
N ALA A 304 14.75 34.85 -25.36
CA ALA A 304 13.54 34.60 -24.60
C ALA A 304 13.44 33.12 -24.17
N VAL A 305 14.16 32.76 -23.10
CA VAL A 305 14.26 31.39 -22.57
C VAL A 305 13.31 31.12 -21.39
N GLY A 306 13.05 29.84 -21.12
CA GLY A 306 12.29 29.39 -19.94
C GLY A 306 10.85 29.94 -19.88
N ASN A 307 10.44 30.49 -18.74
CA ASN A 307 9.08 31.00 -18.55
C ASN A 307 8.73 32.20 -19.46
N ALA A 308 9.73 32.93 -19.98
CA ALA A 308 9.56 34.04 -20.90
C ALA A 308 9.35 33.59 -22.37
N ALA A 309 9.70 32.35 -22.72
CA ALA A 309 9.59 31.83 -24.08
C ALA A 309 8.14 31.78 -24.57
N THR A 310 7.24 31.14 -23.81
CA THR A 310 5.84 30.95 -24.24
C THR A 310 5.07 32.26 -24.51
N PRO A 311 5.13 33.30 -23.65
CA PRO A 311 4.49 34.58 -23.97
C PRO A 311 5.06 35.25 -25.23
N TYR A 312 6.38 35.18 -25.43
CA TYR A 312 7.03 35.74 -26.62
C TYR A 312 6.58 35.04 -27.90
N ILE A 313 6.61 33.69 -27.91
CA ILE A 313 6.19 32.87 -29.06
C ILE A 313 4.71 33.14 -29.40
N LEU A 314 3.81 33.18 -28.41
CA LEU A 314 2.39 33.45 -28.64
C LEU A 314 2.14 34.88 -29.14
N ALA A 315 2.87 35.88 -28.63
CA ALA A 315 2.80 37.25 -29.13
C ALA A 315 3.29 37.34 -30.60
N LYS A 316 4.37 36.64 -30.95
CA LYS A 316 4.91 36.62 -32.31
C LYS A 316 4.00 35.86 -33.29
N ILE A 317 3.38 34.75 -32.86
CA ILE A 317 2.34 34.07 -33.65
C ILE A 317 1.14 35.00 -33.89
N LYS A 318 0.68 35.76 -32.89
CA LYS A 318 -0.37 36.78 -33.05
C LYS A 318 0.02 37.89 -34.04
N GLU A 319 1.27 38.34 -34.02
CA GLU A 319 1.79 39.30 -35.01
C GLU A 319 1.76 38.74 -36.44
N ILE A 320 2.24 37.51 -36.64
CA ILE A 320 2.35 36.87 -37.97
C ILE A 320 0.98 36.47 -38.55
N THR A 321 0.05 36.01 -37.69
CA THR A 321 -1.25 35.45 -38.13
C THR A 321 -2.43 36.42 -38.00
N GLY A 322 -2.21 37.59 -37.41
CA GLY A 322 -3.26 38.57 -37.14
C GLY A 322 -4.30 38.06 -36.14
N SER A 323 -5.57 38.40 -36.37
CA SER A 323 -6.68 37.97 -35.50
C SER A 323 -6.93 36.46 -35.53
N LYS A 324 -6.53 35.75 -36.59
CA LYS A 324 -6.87 34.32 -36.81
C LYS A 324 -6.42 33.40 -35.69
N SER A 325 -5.22 33.60 -35.12
CA SER A 325 -4.77 32.78 -33.98
C SER A 325 -5.54 33.09 -32.70
N VAL A 326 -6.02 34.32 -32.51
CA VAL A 326 -6.86 34.70 -31.35
C VAL A 326 -8.26 34.12 -31.51
N GLU A 327 -8.86 34.26 -32.69
CA GLU A 327 -10.16 33.65 -33.04
C GLU A 327 -10.12 32.12 -32.87
N ALA A 328 -9.08 31.47 -33.40
CA ALA A 328 -8.85 30.04 -33.25
C ALA A 328 -8.64 29.62 -31.78
N ASN A 329 -7.87 30.40 -30.99
CA ASN A 329 -7.66 30.11 -29.57
C ASN A 329 -8.97 30.22 -28.76
N THR A 330 -9.79 31.24 -29.02
CA THR A 330 -11.10 31.36 -28.38
C THR A 330 -12.01 30.20 -28.79
N ALA A 331 -12.10 29.90 -30.09
CA ALA A 331 -12.95 28.82 -30.60
C ALA A 331 -12.56 27.42 -30.09
N LEU A 332 -11.26 27.11 -30.01
CA LEU A 332 -10.79 25.82 -29.50
C LEU A 332 -11.05 25.71 -28.00
N VAL A 333 -10.83 26.78 -27.21
CA VAL A 333 -11.09 26.76 -25.77
C VAL A 333 -12.59 26.61 -25.48
N GLU A 334 -13.47 27.35 -26.19
CA GLU A 334 -14.92 27.17 -26.08
C GLU A 334 -15.34 25.73 -26.43
N ALA A 335 -14.83 25.17 -27.54
CA ALA A 335 -15.13 23.80 -27.95
C ALA A 335 -14.67 22.75 -26.91
N ASN A 336 -13.48 22.92 -26.33
CA ASN A 336 -12.93 22.02 -25.31
C ASN A 336 -13.73 22.08 -24.01
N VAL A 337 -14.15 23.27 -23.58
CA VAL A 337 -14.98 23.47 -22.38
C VAL A 337 -16.39 22.90 -22.57
N VAL A 338 -16.99 23.08 -23.76
CA VAL A 338 -18.26 22.44 -24.14
C VAL A 338 -18.13 20.91 -24.17
N ARG A 339 -17.05 20.37 -24.74
CA ARG A 339 -16.78 18.93 -24.77
C ARG A 339 -16.58 18.37 -23.37
N ALA A 340 -15.80 19.05 -22.52
CA ALA A 340 -15.59 18.68 -21.12
C ALA A 340 -16.92 18.63 -20.33
N ALA A 341 -17.80 19.62 -20.50
CA ALA A 341 -19.12 19.62 -19.87
C ALA A 341 -19.98 18.42 -20.32
N LYS A 342 -20.00 18.11 -21.63
CA LYS A 342 -20.71 16.95 -22.17
C LYS A 342 -20.15 15.62 -21.66
N VAL A 343 -18.82 15.45 -21.61
CA VAL A 343 -18.17 14.24 -21.04
C VAL A 343 -18.49 14.11 -19.54
N ALA A 344 -18.53 15.22 -18.80
CA ALA A 344 -18.94 15.21 -17.40
C ALA A 344 -20.40 14.76 -17.23
N VAL A 345 -21.32 15.26 -18.05
CA VAL A 345 -22.74 14.86 -18.07
C VAL A 345 -22.92 13.40 -18.48
N ALA A 346 -22.19 12.91 -19.49
CA ALA A 346 -22.17 11.51 -19.88
C ALA A 346 -21.71 10.61 -18.72
N LEU A 347 -20.58 10.94 -18.08
CA LEU A 347 -20.07 10.22 -16.91
C LEU A 347 -21.07 10.21 -15.75
N GLN A 348 -21.79 11.31 -15.53
CA GLN A 348 -22.87 11.37 -14.53
C GLN A 348 -23.99 10.36 -14.85
N ARG A 349 -24.44 10.27 -16.10
CA ARG A 349 -25.48 9.30 -16.53
C ARG A 349 -25.03 7.86 -16.31
N LEU A 350 -23.79 7.54 -16.65
CA LEU A 350 -23.21 6.20 -16.45
C LEU A 350 -23.07 5.84 -14.97
N GLU A 351 -22.62 6.76 -14.12
CA GLU A 351 -22.55 6.54 -12.66
C GLU A 351 -23.94 6.37 -12.03
N GLN A 352 -24.97 7.03 -12.57
CA GLN A 352 -26.36 6.83 -12.14
C GLN A 352 -26.91 5.47 -12.60
N SER A 353 -26.71 5.05 -13.85
CA SER A 353 -27.33 3.84 -14.41
C SER A 353 -26.88 2.55 -13.69
N GLN A 354 -25.58 2.43 -13.36
CA GLN A 354 -25.07 1.28 -12.59
C GLN A 354 -25.67 1.17 -11.18
N SER A 355 -26.09 2.29 -10.57
CA SER A 355 -26.71 2.28 -9.24
C SER A 355 -28.11 1.65 -9.25
N VAL A 356 -28.85 1.81 -10.34
CA VAL A 356 -30.20 1.24 -10.51
C VAL A 356 -30.13 -0.26 -10.80
N GLY A 357 -29.22 -0.69 -11.69
CA GLY A 357 -29.05 -2.10 -12.04
C GLY A 357 -28.71 -3.01 -10.84
N ARG A 358 -27.86 -2.53 -9.93
CA ARG A 358 -27.52 -3.27 -8.68
C ARG A 358 -28.73 -3.49 -7.76
N ASN A 359 -29.69 -2.57 -7.73
CA ASN A 359 -30.86 -2.67 -6.86
C ASN A 359 -31.92 -3.66 -7.40
N HIS A 360 -32.01 -3.86 -8.72
CA HIS A 360 -32.98 -4.80 -9.29
C HIS A 360 -32.58 -6.28 -9.11
N HIS A 361 -31.28 -6.61 -9.16
CA HIS A 361 -30.82 -7.99 -9.02
C HIS A 361 -30.94 -8.57 -7.59
N GLN A 362 -31.17 -7.76 -6.56
CA GLN A 362 -31.35 -8.25 -5.18
C GLN A 362 -32.78 -8.71 -4.84
N LYS A 363 -33.73 -8.73 -5.79
CA LYS A 363 -35.13 -9.12 -5.55
C LYS A 363 -35.68 -10.27 -6.42
N ALA A 364 -34.83 -10.99 -7.16
CA ALA A 364 -35.25 -12.10 -8.02
C ALA A 364 -34.68 -13.45 -7.55
N SER A 365 -35.57 -14.28 -6.99
CA SER A 365 -35.57 -15.77 -6.93
C SER A 365 -34.26 -16.56 -6.78
N SER A 366 -34.26 -17.44 -5.77
CA SER A 366 -33.49 -18.69 -5.75
C SER A 366 -33.68 -19.52 -7.02
N SER A 367 -32.57 -19.98 -7.62
CA SER A 367 -32.53 -21.11 -8.57
C SER A 367 -31.15 -21.76 -8.59
N THR A 368 -31.11 -23.07 -8.78
CA THR A 368 -29.95 -23.97 -8.67
C THR A 368 -28.70 -23.53 -9.45
N ILE A 369 -27.52 -23.64 -8.82
CA ILE A 369 -26.22 -23.49 -9.48
C ILE A 369 -25.97 -24.67 -10.42
N THR A 370 -25.66 -24.40 -11.69
CA THR A 370 -25.07 -25.37 -12.61
C THR A 370 -23.75 -24.84 -13.17
N GLY A 371 -22.72 -25.69 -13.20
CA GLY A 371 -21.36 -25.32 -13.63
C GLY A 371 -21.16 -25.35 -15.14
N PRO A 372 -19.94 -25.03 -15.62
CA PRO A 372 -19.61 -24.94 -17.05
C PRO A 372 -19.55 -26.32 -17.73
N GLY A 373 -20.71 -26.88 -18.05
CA GLY A 373 -20.85 -28.16 -18.76
C GLY A 373 -22.17 -28.38 -19.50
N SER A 374 -23.11 -27.44 -19.45
CA SER A 374 -24.48 -27.60 -20.00
C SER A 374 -24.62 -27.41 -21.52
N ALA A 375 -23.56 -27.02 -22.23
CA ALA A 375 -23.64 -26.54 -23.61
C ALA A 375 -24.00 -27.58 -24.70
N ASN A 376 -24.05 -28.88 -24.37
CA ASN A 376 -24.11 -29.99 -25.35
C ASN A 376 -25.41 -30.83 -25.31
N TYR A 377 -26.46 -30.35 -24.65
CA TYR A 377 -27.75 -31.04 -24.51
C TYR A 377 -28.93 -30.08 -24.70
N THR A 378 -30.02 -30.56 -25.29
CA THR A 378 -31.30 -29.83 -25.35
C THR A 378 -32.11 -30.03 -24.05
N ALA A 379 -33.21 -29.27 -23.89
CA ALA A 379 -34.04 -29.28 -22.68
C ALA A 379 -34.57 -30.68 -22.30
N ASP A 380 -34.81 -31.55 -23.28
CA ASP A 380 -35.28 -32.93 -23.09
C ASP A 380 -34.15 -33.96 -22.93
N GLY A 381 -32.91 -33.52 -22.72
CA GLY A 381 -31.78 -34.38 -22.35
C GLY A 381 -31.12 -35.17 -23.50
N ILE A 382 -31.34 -34.77 -24.75
CA ILE A 382 -30.73 -35.44 -25.93
C ILE A 382 -29.42 -34.73 -26.34
N PRO A 383 -28.32 -35.44 -26.65
CA PRO A 383 -27.08 -34.84 -27.14
C PRO A 383 -27.27 -34.23 -28.55
N THR A 384 -26.78 -33.01 -28.76
CA THR A 384 -26.99 -32.25 -30.01
C THR A 384 -26.40 -32.91 -31.26
N SER A 385 -25.49 -33.88 -31.12
CA SER A 385 -24.81 -34.58 -32.20
C SER A 385 -25.60 -35.71 -32.87
N LEU A 386 -26.78 -36.07 -32.36
CA LEU A 386 -27.58 -37.22 -32.83
C LEU A 386 -28.90 -36.87 -33.53
N ALA A 387 -29.32 -35.60 -33.54
CA ALA A 387 -30.62 -35.17 -34.06
C ALA A 387 -30.64 -34.84 -35.57
N SER A 388 -29.49 -34.83 -36.25
CA SER A 388 -29.35 -34.30 -37.62
C SER A 388 -29.44 -35.37 -38.72
N LYS A 389 -30.46 -36.26 -38.68
CA LYS A 389 -30.68 -37.24 -39.76
C LYS A 389 -32.12 -37.76 -39.94
N ALA A 390 -33.07 -36.84 -40.09
CA ALA A 390 -34.39 -37.15 -40.66
C ALA A 390 -34.86 -36.05 -41.62
N GLU A 391 -35.28 -36.49 -42.82
CA GLU A 391 -36.32 -35.88 -43.65
C GLU A 391 -36.27 -34.38 -43.95
N GLN A 392 -35.42 -34.03 -44.92
CA GLN A 392 -35.91 -33.14 -45.98
C GLN A 392 -37.11 -33.83 -46.67
N HIS A 393 -38.25 -33.15 -46.85
CA HIS A 393 -38.99 -33.23 -48.11
C HIS A 393 -40.07 -32.15 -48.29
N GLN A 394 -40.23 -31.74 -49.55
CA GLN A 394 -41.37 -31.03 -50.15
C GLN A 394 -41.73 -29.60 -49.72
N SER A 395 -42.46 -28.94 -50.64
CA SER A 395 -42.77 -27.52 -50.69
C SER A 395 -44.07 -27.30 -51.48
N LEU A 396 -44.56 -26.05 -51.46
CA LEU A 396 -45.62 -25.48 -52.31
C LEU A 396 -47.10 -25.79 -51.97
N GLN A 397 -47.96 -24.85 -52.44
CA GLN A 397 -49.41 -24.91 -52.66
C GLN A 397 -50.42 -24.67 -51.50
N SER A 398 -50.65 -23.38 -51.25
CA SER A 398 -51.92 -22.65 -51.56
C SER A 398 -53.24 -22.84 -50.78
N SER A 399 -53.74 -21.67 -50.34
CA SER A 399 -55.12 -21.13 -50.52
C SER A 399 -56.18 -21.21 -49.41
N ASN A 400 -57.05 -20.19 -49.46
CA ASN A 400 -58.45 -20.08 -48.97
C ASN A 400 -58.76 -19.70 -47.50
N LEU A 401 -59.10 -18.41 -47.36
CA LEU A 401 -60.21 -17.82 -46.59
C LEU A 401 -61.55 -18.62 -46.73
N PRO A 402 -62.57 -18.49 -45.84
CA PRO A 402 -63.14 -17.18 -45.45
C PRO A 402 -63.65 -17.00 -43.99
N SER A 403 -64.33 -15.85 -43.81
CA SER A 403 -64.75 -15.14 -42.59
C SER A 403 -66.11 -15.55 -42.00
N ILE A 404 -66.49 -14.86 -40.89
CA ILE A 404 -67.84 -14.51 -40.35
C ILE A 404 -67.98 -14.88 -38.85
N ALA A 405 -68.53 -14.06 -37.92
CA ALA A 405 -68.79 -12.60 -37.85
C ALA A 405 -69.25 -12.21 -36.40
N GLN A 406 -69.70 -10.95 -36.22
CA GLN A 406 -70.40 -10.31 -35.06
C GLN A 406 -69.54 -9.52 -34.05
N SER A 407 -69.94 -8.32 -33.56
CA SER A 407 -70.69 -7.20 -34.18
C SER A 407 -70.59 -5.89 -33.35
N THR A 408 -70.79 -4.76 -34.02
CA THR A 408 -70.83 -3.33 -33.57
C THR A 408 -72.18 -2.97 -32.88
N PRO A 409 -72.58 -1.69 -32.54
CA PRO A 409 -71.97 -0.35 -32.80
C PRO A 409 -72.06 0.72 -31.67
N THR A 410 -71.64 1.96 -32.01
CA THR A 410 -71.87 3.24 -31.29
C THR A 410 -73.21 3.91 -31.65
N PRO A 411 -73.60 5.02 -30.98
CA PRO A 411 -73.60 6.37 -31.60
C PRO A 411 -73.22 7.50 -30.56
N THR A 412 -73.23 8.84 -30.75
CA THR A 412 -73.56 9.79 -31.86
C THR A 412 -72.85 11.16 -31.66
N ALA A 413 -72.78 11.99 -32.74
CA ALA A 413 -72.97 13.47 -32.89
C ALA A 413 -72.96 14.49 -31.70
N SER A 414 -72.71 15.80 -31.88
CA SER A 414 -72.06 16.65 -32.93
C SER A 414 -72.15 18.15 -32.56
N HIS A 415 -71.20 19.03 -32.94
CA HIS A 415 -71.42 20.37 -33.55
C HIS A 415 -70.12 21.21 -33.66
N SER A 416 -70.07 22.08 -34.69
CA SER A 416 -69.09 23.17 -34.89
C SER A 416 -69.85 24.51 -35.05
N PRO A 417 -69.21 25.70 -34.99
CA PRO A 417 -68.53 26.25 -36.19
C PRO A 417 -67.22 27.02 -35.88
N ALA A 418 -66.68 27.74 -36.87
CA ALA A 418 -65.41 28.48 -36.77
C ALA A 418 -65.50 29.91 -37.35
N SER A 419 -64.61 30.81 -36.92
CA SER A 419 -64.37 32.12 -37.55
C SER A 419 -62.96 32.67 -37.22
N SER A 420 -62.35 33.34 -38.20
CA SER A 420 -61.12 34.15 -38.15
C SER A 420 -61.48 35.64 -38.46
N PRO A 421 -60.57 36.66 -38.56
CA PRO A 421 -59.10 36.65 -38.71
C PRO A 421 -58.33 37.81 -37.99
N SER A 422 -57.14 38.16 -38.53
CA SER A 422 -56.38 39.44 -38.52
C SER A 422 -55.57 39.95 -37.29
N GLU A 423 -54.24 39.95 -37.48
CA GLU A 423 -53.25 41.06 -37.37
C GLU A 423 -52.89 41.79 -36.05
N ASP A 424 -51.64 42.28 -36.04
CA ASP A 424 -50.77 42.77 -34.95
C ASP A 424 -51.25 43.95 -34.07
N ALA A 425 -50.91 43.92 -32.76
CA ALA A 425 -50.25 45.04 -32.04
C ALA A 425 -49.85 44.78 -30.56
N VAL A 426 -48.54 44.66 -30.29
CA VAL A 426 -47.73 45.42 -29.29
C VAL A 426 -48.24 45.74 -27.85
N LYS A 427 -47.40 45.38 -26.86
CA LYS A 427 -47.12 45.96 -25.48
C LYS A 427 -47.72 45.38 -24.18
N HIS A 428 -46.78 45.14 -23.24
CA HIS A 428 -46.80 45.15 -21.76
C HIS A 428 -47.85 44.34 -20.94
N GLY A 429 -47.32 43.49 -20.03
CA GLY A 429 -48.02 43.00 -18.84
C GLY A 429 -47.07 42.20 -17.93
N SER A 430 -46.98 42.55 -16.64
CA SER A 430 -46.17 41.83 -15.65
C SER A 430 -47.05 41.11 -14.62
N LEU A 431 -46.67 39.89 -14.24
CA LEU A 431 -47.30 39.13 -13.16
C LEU A 431 -46.22 38.48 -12.29
N GLY A 432 -46.23 38.80 -10.98
CA GLY A 432 -45.32 38.25 -9.99
C GLY A 432 -45.90 37.06 -9.24
N VAL A 433 -45.05 36.16 -8.78
CA VAL A 433 -45.41 35.04 -7.88
C VAL A 433 -45.36 35.51 -6.42
N ASN A 434 -46.25 35.00 -5.58
CA ASN A 434 -46.51 35.58 -4.25
C ASN A 434 -45.73 34.85 -3.13
N ASP A 435 -44.70 35.50 -2.58
CA ASP A 435 -43.69 34.93 -1.66
C ASP A 435 -44.25 34.12 -0.48
N THR A 436 -45.43 34.49 0.01
CA THR A 436 -46.06 33.92 1.21
C THR A 436 -46.26 32.40 1.12
N MET A 437 -46.50 31.87 -0.08
CA MET A 437 -46.72 30.43 -0.31
C MET A 437 -45.41 29.63 -0.36
N VAL A 438 -44.31 30.25 -0.77
CA VAL A 438 -42.96 29.65 -0.75
C VAL A 438 -42.49 29.52 0.70
N PHE A 439 -42.71 30.56 1.51
CA PHE A 439 -42.23 30.59 2.90
C PHE A 439 -42.89 29.54 3.79
N SER A 440 -44.17 29.21 3.59
CA SER A 440 -44.84 28.14 4.34
C SER A 440 -44.32 26.74 3.94
N MET A 441 -44.12 26.48 2.65
CA MET A 441 -43.50 25.22 2.19
C MET A 441 -42.11 25.03 2.79
N MET A 442 -41.27 26.08 2.83
CA MET A 442 -39.92 25.97 3.41
C MET A 442 -39.91 25.70 4.93
N GLN A 443 -40.93 26.14 5.67
CA GLN A 443 -41.08 25.83 7.10
C GLN A 443 -41.41 24.34 7.31
N GLU A 444 -42.38 23.82 6.55
CA GLU A 444 -42.81 22.41 6.63
C GLU A 444 -41.67 21.46 6.22
N TYR A 445 -40.99 21.77 5.11
CA TYR A 445 -39.87 20.98 4.60
C TYR A 445 -38.71 20.93 5.59
N LYS A 446 -38.37 22.07 6.23
CA LYS A 446 -37.34 22.13 7.27
C LYS A 446 -37.68 21.23 8.47
N LYS A 447 -38.95 21.19 8.88
CA LYS A 447 -39.42 20.41 10.03
C LYS A 447 -39.37 18.90 9.73
N GLN A 448 -39.84 18.48 8.55
CA GLN A 448 -39.70 17.08 8.10
C GLN A 448 -38.24 16.68 7.96
N PHE A 449 -37.41 17.55 7.39
CA PHE A 449 -35.98 17.31 7.24
C PHE A 449 -35.32 17.16 8.62
N GLN A 450 -35.56 18.08 9.57
CA GLN A 450 -35.05 18.04 10.95
C GLN A 450 -35.34 16.71 11.67
N ASN A 451 -36.55 16.17 11.59
CA ASN A 451 -36.84 14.87 12.21
C ASN A 451 -35.91 13.76 11.66
N SER A 452 -35.61 13.79 10.36
CA SER A 452 -35.00 12.67 9.64
C SER A 452 -33.50 12.40 9.89
N VAL A 453 -32.77 13.20 10.68
CA VAL A 453 -31.46 12.78 11.28
C VAL A 453 -31.48 12.79 12.78
N ASP A 454 -32.52 13.29 13.43
CA ASP A 454 -32.73 12.89 14.80
C ASP A 454 -33.14 11.39 14.80
N ASP A 455 -33.90 10.92 13.81
CA ASP A 455 -34.04 9.50 13.43
C ASP A 455 -32.69 8.83 13.07
N LEU A 456 -31.93 9.38 12.11
CA LEU A 456 -30.70 8.74 11.61
C LEU A 456 -29.54 8.73 12.64
N LYS A 457 -29.52 9.66 13.60
CA LYS A 457 -28.63 9.60 14.76
C LYS A 457 -29.03 8.44 15.67
N ASN A 458 -30.33 8.30 15.96
CA ASN A 458 -30.84 7.20 16.78
C ASN A 458 -30.44 5.83 16.20
N ASP A 459 -30.59 5.64 14.88
CA ASP A 459 -30.11 4.46 14.14
C ASP A 459 -28.62 4.18 14.41
N LEU A 460 -27.77 5.20 14.30
CA LEU A 460 -26.30 5.08 14.41
C LEU A 460 -25.79 5.00 15.86
N SER A 461 -26.56 5.46 16.84
CA SER A 461 -26.28 5.30 18.27
C SER A 461 -26.87 4.03 18.88
N SER A 462 -27.64 3.24 18.12
CA SER A 462 -28.33 2.07 18.64
C SER A 462 -27.36 1.00 19.15
N PRO A 463 -27.49 0.55 20.42
CA PRO A 463 -26.64 -0.48 20.99
C PRO A 463 -26.87 -1.86 20.36
N ASP A 464 -27.98 -2.07 19.65
CA ASP A 464 -28.35 -3.36 19.04
C ASP A 464 -27.79 -3.57 17.62
N GLN A 465 -27.00 -2.64 17.08
CA GLN A 465 -26.37 -2.84 15.77
C GLN A 465 -25.36 -4.02 15.78
N PRO A 466 -25.39 -4.93 14.79
CA PRO A 466 -24.43 -6.03 14.69
C PRO A 466 -23.05 -5.50 14.27
N SER A 467 -22.01 -5.85 15.05
CA SER A 467 -20.61 -5.50 14.78
C SER A 467 -19.72 -6.73 14.79
N ASP A 468 -18.91 -6.89 13.75
CA ASP A 468 -18.09 -8.08 13.52
C ASP A 468 -16.88 -8.14 14.47
N ILE A 469 -16.41 -6.97 14.94
CA ILE A 469 -15.26 -6.78 15.83
C ILE A 469 -15.63 -5.83 16.98
N PHE A 470 -15.33 -6.22 18.22
CA PHE A 470 -15.30 -5.31 19.37
C PHE A 470 -13.85 -4.89 19.65
N VAL A 471 -13.64 -3.62 20.00
CA VAL A 471 -12.36 -3.14 20.52
C VAL A 471 -12.62 -2.44 21.85
N ALA A 472 -12.27 -3.08 22.95
CA ALA A 472 -12.33 -2.48 24.27
C ALA A 472 -11.00 -1.76 24.54
N GLY A 473 -11.02 -0.44 24.62
CA GLY A 473 -9.78 0.31 24.83
C GLY A 473 -9.90 1.82 24.76
N SER A 474 -8.75 2.47 24.74
CA SER A 474 -8.60 3.92 24.87
C SER A 474 -8.99 4.70 23.61
N LEU A 475 -9.91 5.65 23.79
CA LEU A 475 -10.05 6.85 22.96
C LEU A 475 -9.41 8.02 23.73
N ALA A 476 -8.33 8.57 23.19
CA ALA A 476 -7.59 9.67 23.79
C ALA A 476 -7.47 10.86 22.81
N VAL A 477 -7.16 12.03 23.36
CA VAL A 477 -6.73 13.20 22.59
C VAL A 477 -5.22 13.32 22.70
N ASP A 478 -4.55 13.23 21.56
CA ASP A 478 -3.09 13.26 21.44
C ASP A 478 -2.63 14.65 21.02
N LEU A 479 -1.64 15.21 21.73
CA LEU A 479 -0.94 16.45 21.39
C LEU A 479 0.52 16.10 21.07
N ALA A 480 0.96 16.33 19.84
CA ALA A 480 2.38 16.35 19.51
C ALA A 480 2.88 17.79 19.60
N CYS A 481 3.99 18.00 20.30
CA CYS A 481 4.64 19.28 20.53
C CYS A 481 6.05 19.22 19.93
N ASP A 482 6.18 19.57 18.66
CA ASP A 482 7.43 19.51 17.89
C ASP A 482 8.29 20.74 18.19
N PHE A 483 9.52 20.55 18.68
CA PHE A 483 10.41 21.64 19.06
C PHE A 483 10.81 22.50 17.86
N ASN A 484 10.58 23.80 17.96
CA ASN A 484 10.78 24.75 16.86
C ASN A 484 11.73 25.89 17.32
N PRO A 485 13.06 25.64 17.35
CA PRO A 485 14.04 26.59 17.85
C PRO A 485 14.06 27.87 17.02
N ARG A 486 14.36 29.01 17.66
CA ARG A 486 14.42 30.31 16.98
C ARG A 486 15.54 30.34 15.94
N SER A 487 15.32 31.05 14.83
CA SER A 487 16.32 31.26 13.77
C SER A 487 17.64 31.77 14.36
N GLY A 488 18.73 31.04 14.11
CA GLY A 488 20.05 31.33 14.69
C GLY A 488 20.34 30.65 16.04
N SER A 489 19.55 29.66 16.45
CA SER A 489 19.82 28.81 17.62
C SER A 489 20.31 27.42 17.20
N ASP A 490 21.40 26.96 17.82
CA ASP A 490 21.99 25.62 17.62
C ASP A 490 21.34 24.52 18.48
N LEU A 491 20.26 24.83 19.22
CA LEU A 491 19.53 23.85 20.01
C LEU A 491 18.77 22.88 19.08
N GLN A 492 19.02 21.58 19.23
CA GLN A 492 18.27 20.54 18.49
C GLN A 492 17.11 19.95 19.32
N SER A 493 17.12 20.08 20.65
CA SER A 493 16.16 19.46 21.56
C SER A 493 15.73 20.45 22.67
N PRO A 494 14.52 20.32 23.26
CA PRO A 494 14.02 21.22 24.30
C PRO A 494 14.92 21.33 25.53
N GLU A 495 15.14 22.55 26.01
CA GLU A 495 15.83 22.79 27.28
C GLU A 495 14.89 22.46 28.45
N LEU A 496 15.37 21.65 29.39
CA LEU A 496 14.59 21.30 30.59
C LEU A 496 14.44 22.52 31.53
N GLN A 497 13.37 22.52 32.34
CA GLN A 497 13.08 23.54 33.35
C GLN A 497 12.79 24.96 32.79
N THR A 498 12.63 25.12 31.48
CA THR A 498 12.25 26.38 30.82
C THR A 498 11.12 26.20 29.80
N SER A 499 10.58 27.31 29.29
CA SER A 499 9.53 27.32 28.26
C SER A 499 10.15 27.27 26.86
N ASN A 500 9.79 26.25 26.08
CA ASN A 500 10.36 26.00 24.76
C ASN A 500 9.40 26.41 23.63
N PRO A 501 9.88 27.03 22.54
CA PRO A 501 9.08 27.25 21.34
C PRO A 501 8.79 25.92 20.63
N ALA A 502 7.53 25.69 20.27
CA ALA A 502 7.08 24.45 19.64
C ALA A 502 5.89 24.67 18.71
N GLN A 503 5.70 23.77 17.74
CA GLN A 503 4.46 23.60 16.99
C GLN A 503 3.61 22.51 17.65
N ILE A 504 2.33 22.77 17.91
CA ILE A 504 1.45 21.83 18.61
C ILE A 504 0.37 21.32 17.65
N VAL A 505 0.24 19.99 17.51
CA VAL A 505 -0.70 19.31 16.61
C VAL A 505 -1.56 18.30 17.36
N GLN A 506 -2.85 18.61 17.48
CA GLN A 506 -3.86 17.75 18.10
C GLN A 506 -4.39 16.68 17.13
N SER A 507 -4.65 15.46 17.63
CA SER A 507 -5.41 14.41 16.94
C SER A 507 -6.20 13.55 17.93
N LEU A 508 -7.03 12.64 17.41
CA LEU A 508 -7.43 11.46 18.19
C LEU A 508 -6.29 10.45 18.21
N GLY A 509 -6.18 9.73 19.34
CA GLY A 509 -5.29 8.62 19.56
C GLY A 509 -5.82 7.71 20.66
N GLY A 510 -4.92 7.06 21.40
CA GLY A 510 -5.24 5.88 22.19
C GLY A 510 -5.22 4.60 21.36
N VAL A 511 -4.75 3.50 21.94
CA VAL A 511 -4.46 2.26 21.19
C VAL A 511 -5.74 1.55 20.75
N GLY A 512 -6.77 1.52 21.62
CA GLY A 512 -8.11 1.04 21.26
C GLY A 512 -8.70 1.79 20.06
N HIS A 513 -8.67 3.12 20.05
CA HIS A 513 -9.07 3.93 18.89
C HIS A 513 -8.24 3.60 17.65
N ASN A 514 -6.91 3.50 17.77
CA ASN A 514 -6.02 3.25 16.64
C ASN A 514 -6.29 1.89 15.97
N VAL A 515 -6.47 0.82 16.77
CA VAL A 515 -6.88 -0.50 16.26
C VAL A 515 -8.29 -0.44 15.66
N ALA A 516 -9.24 0.20 16.36
CA ALA A 516 -10.62 0.28 15.88
C ALA A 516 -10.74 1.05 14.56
N ARG A 517 -9.95 2.11 14.39
CA ARG A 517 -9.86 2.91 13.16
C ARG A 517 -9.20 2.13 12.03
N ALA A 518 -8.12 1.39 12.28
CA ALA A 518 -7.50 0.51 11.29
C ALA A 518 -8.47 -0.57 10.79
N ALA A 519 -9.14 -1.27 11.70
CA ALA A 519 -10.14 -2.29 11.35
C ALA A 519 -11.37 -1.71 10.64
N HIS A 520 -11.83 -0.51 11.02
CA HIS A 520 -12.91 0.19 10.33
C HIS A 520 -12.51 0.62 8.91
N LEU A 521 -11.29 1.13 8.72
CA LEU A 521 -10.75 1.48 7.40
C LEU A 521 -10.63 0.25 6.50
N MET A 522 -10.29 -0.93 7.05
CA MET A 522 -10.35 -2.22 6.33
C MET A 522 -11.78 -2.74 6.09
N GLY A 523 -12.81 -1.97 6.42
CA GLY A 523 -14.22 -2.24 6.09
C GLY A 523 -14.98 -3.11 7.10
N ALA A 524 -14.38 -3.48 8.24
CA ALA A 524 -15.08 -4.23 9.28
C ALA A 524 -16.08 -3.34 10.05
N LYS A 525 -17.18 -3.93 10.55
CA LYS A 525 -18.07 -3.23 11.48
C LYS A 525 -17.46 -3.28 12.86
N VAL A 526 -16.83 -2.19 13.28
CA VAL A 526 -16.15 -2.10 14.58
C VAL A 526 -17.01 -1.36 15.60
N ARG A 527 -17.12 -1.93 16.81
CA ARG A 527 -17.63 -1.24 18.00
C ARG A 527 -16.46 -0.93 18.94
N LEU A 528 -16.10 0.35 19.04
CA LEU A 528 -15.11 0.85 20.00
C LEU A 528 -15.77 1.08 21.37
N CYS A 529 -15.42 0.27 22.35
CA CYS A 529 -15.88 0.40 23.73
C CYS A 529 -14.84 1.20 24.54
N SER A 530 -15.11 2.51 24.70
CA SER A 530 -14.26 3.45 25.46
C SER A 530 -15.11 4.38 26.31
N ALA A 531 -14.55 4.84 27.43
CA ALA A 531 -15.08 5.99 28.17
C ALA A 531 -14.50 7.32 27.63
N ILE A 532 -15.21 8.41 27.91
CA ILE A 532 -14.79 9.82 27.85
C ILE A 532 -15.48 10.59 28.97
N ALA A 533 -14.99 11.78 29.32
CA ALA A 533 -15.75 12.73 30.11
C ALA A 533 -16.57 13.66 29.20
N ASP A 534 -17.57 14.35 29.75
CA ASP A 534 -18.29 15.43 29.06
C ASP A 534 -17.48 16.75 28.97
N ASP A 535 -16.16 16.69 29.13
CA ASP A 535 -15.25 17.81 28.94
C ASP A 535 -15.08 18.20 27.46
N LEU A 536 -14.32 19.27 27.20
CA LEU A 536 -14.08 19.77 25.84
C LEU A 536 -13.37 18.71 24.96
N SER A 537 -12.43 17.96 25.54
CA SER A 537 -11.67 16.91 24.86
C SER A 537 -12.56 15.75 24.44
N GLY A 538 -13.50 15.33 25.30
CA GLY A 538 -14.46 14.24 25.02
C GLY A 538 -15.50 14.64 23.98
N LYS A 539 -15.99 15.88 24.04
CA LYS A 539 -16.87 16.45 23.01
C LYS A 539 -16.19 16.48 21.64
N ALA A 540 -14.94 16.98 21.58
CA ALA A 540 -14.13 16.93 20.36
C ALA A 540 -13.87 15.49 19.88
N ALA A 541 -13.69 14.53 20.80
CA ALA A 541 -13.47 13.14 20.44
C ALA A 541 -14.71 12.45 19.85
N LEU A 542 -15.92 12.73 20.35
CA LEU A 542 -17.17 12.27 19.74
C LEU A 542 -17.39 12.87 18.34
N GLU A 543 -17.12 14.16 18.19
CA GLU A 543 -17.28 14.86 16.90
C GLU A 543 -16.30 14.32 15.86
N ALA A 544 -15.04 14.13 16.23
CA ALA A 544 -14.02 13.54 15.36
C ALA A 544 -14.28 12.05 15.02
N LEU A 545 -14.81 11.24 15.95
CA LEU A 545 -15.27 9.88 15.65
C LEU A 545 -16.46 9.87 14.66
N SER A 546 -17.40 10.79 14.83
CA SER A 546 -18.56 10.94 13.93
C SER A 546 -18.14 11.37 12.53
N PHE A 547 -17.17 12.30 12.43
CA PHE A 547 -16.57 12.73 11.17
C PHE A 547 -15.76 11.61 10.49
N ALA A 548 -15.11 10.74 11.28
CA ALA A 548 -14.43 9.54 10.81
C ALA A 548 -15.40 8.37 10.49
N GLU A 549 -16.71 8.62 10.44
CA GLU A 549 -17.79 7.66 10.16
C GLU A 549 -17.88 6.44 11.10
N MET A 550 -17.11 6.40 12.18
CA MET A 550 -17.11 5.32 13.16
C MET A 550 -18.44 5.27 13.95
N SER A 551 -18.71 4.17 14.64
CA SER A 551 -19.86 4.07 15.55
C SER A 551 -19.51 4.63 16.93
N THR A 552 -20.32 5.57 17.42
CA THR A 552 -20.23 6.10 18.78
C THR A 552 -21.06 5.27 19.78
N ALA A 553 -21.79 4.23 19.35
CA ALA A 553 -22.67 3.42 20.21
C ALA A 553 -21.92 2.64 21.31
N GLY A 554 -20.61 2.42 21.17
CA GLY A 554 -19.76 1.86 22.22
C GLY A 554 -19.14 2.90 23.17
N ILE A 555 -19.27 4.20 22.89
CA ILE A 555 -18.61 5.26 23.66
C ILE A 555 -19.50 5.72 24.82
N LYS A 556 -18.98 5.63 26.05
CA LYS A 556 -19.67 6.13 27.25
C LYS A 556 -19.14 7.50 27.65
N SER A 557 -20.01 8.52 27.60
CA SER A 557 -19.74 9.78 28.30
C SER A 557 -20.04 9.66 29.78
N LEU A 558 -19.13 10.16 30.62
CA LEU A 558 -19.25 10.31 32.07
C LEU A 558 -19.23 11.79 32.46
N SER A 559 -19.68 12.12 33.66
CA SER A 559 -19.68 13.51 34.13
C SER A 559 -18.29 13.94 34.62
N SER A 560 -17.78 15.05 34.10
CA SER A 560 -16.56 15.70 34.57
C SER A 560 -16.67 16.28 35.99
N SER A 561 -17.90 16.49 36.50
CA SER A 561 -18.13 16.84 37.92
C SER A 561 -17.53 15.84 38.90
N ASP A 562 -17.44 14.57 38.50
CA ASP A 562 -17.10 13.46 39.38
C ASP A 562 -15.59 13.15 39.34
N GLY A 563 -14.78 14.10 38.84
CA GLY A 563 -13.33 13.96 38.68
C GLY A 563 -12.91 13.16 37.44
N ASN A 564 -13.85 12.84 36.54
CA ASN A 564 -13.54 12.24 35.24
C ASN A 564 -12.87 13.27 34.32
N ARG A 565 -11.90 12.80 33.53
CA ARG A 565 -11.27 13.54 32.43
C ARG A 565 -11.14 12.62 31.24
N THR A 566 -11.40 13.14 30.04
CA THR A 566 -11.11 12.41 28.80
C THR A 566 -9.61 12.15 28.72
N ALA A 567 -9.24 10.94 28.30
CA ALA A 567 -7.84 10.52 28.25
C ALA A 567 -7.01 11.41 27.32
N GLN A 568 -5.79 11.74 27.73
CA GLN A 568 -4.91 12.65 26.99
C GLN A 568 -3.47 12.13 26.96
N TYR A 569 -2.81 12.36 25.83
CA TYR A 569 -1.42 12.02 25.59
C TYR A 569 -0.69 13.26 25.07
N VAL A 570 0.49 13.55 25.60
CA VAL A 570 1.34 14.66 25.19
C VAL A 570 2.72 14.12 24.86
N ALA A 571 3.09 14.18 23.58
CA ALA A 571 4.44 13.92 23.11
C ALA A 571 5.18 15.24 22.93
N ILE A 572 6.37 15.35 23.54
CA ILE A 572 7.33 16.43 23.31
C ILE A 572 8.44 15.85 22.45
N ASN A 573 8.58 16.39 21.25
CA ASN A 573 9.52 15.92 20.25
C ASN A 573 10.63 16.96 20.05
N ASP A 574 11.78 16.52 19.57
CA ASP A 574 12.89 17.42 19.23
C ASP A 574 12.69 18.06 17.84
N LYS A 575 13.71 18.77 17.35
CA LYS A 575 13.69 19.45 16.04
C LYS A 575 13.61 18.48 14.85
N HIS A 576 14.04 17.23 15.02
CA HIS A 576 13.93 16.15 14.04
C HIS A 576 12.59 15.39 14.17
N LYS A 577 11.75 15.77 15.15
CA LYS A 577 10.52 15.09 15.59
C LYS A 577 10.77 13.78 16.36
N ASP A 578 11.99 13.52 16.81
CA ASP A 578 12.29 12.37 17.68
C ASP A 578 11.66 12.59 19.07
N LEU A 579 11.06 11.54 19.64
CA LEU A 579 10.34 11.63 20.92
C LEU A 579 11.32 11.80 22.09
N VAL A 580 11.28 12.98 22.74
CA VAL A 580 12.12 13.32 23.91
C VAL A 580 11.42 12.91 25.22
N LEU A 581 10.13 13.24 25.35
CA LEU A 581 9.35 12.95 26.55
C LEU A 581 7.87 12.77 26.20
N ALA A 582 7.24 11.74 26.75
CA ALA A 582 5.80 11.53 26.66
C ALA A 582 5.14 11.54 28.04
N MET A 583 3.99 12.21 28.15
CA MET A 583 3.14 12.23 29.34
C MET A 583 1.73 11.75 28.98
N ALA A 584 1.10 10.93 29.82
CA ALA A 584 -0.21 10.34 29.54
C ALA A 584 -1.12 10.37 30.78
N ASP A 585 -2.32 10.92 30.65
CA ASP A 585 -3.41 10.71 31.60
C ASP A 585 -4.40 9.71 31.00
N MET A 586 -4.21 8.43 31.33
CA MET A 586 -5.11 7.33 30.97
C MET A 586 -5.99 6.92 32.16
N SER A 587 -5.99 7.70 33.26
CA SER A 587 -6.49 7.28 34.57
C SER A 587 -8.00 6.99 34.61
N MET A 588 -8.75 7.44 33.61
CA MET A 588 -10.17 7.12 33.41
C MET A 588 -10.43 5.61 33.18
N LEU A 589 -9.50 4.89 32.56
CA LEU A 589 -9.61 3.44 32.28
C LEU A 589 -8.98 2.57 33.38
N GLU A 590 -8.17 3.18 34.25
CA GLU A 590 -7.39 2.51 35.29
C GLU A 590 -8.10 2.48 36.65
N LYS A 591 -9.04 3.40 36.91
CA LYS A 591 -9.75 3.53 38.21
C LYS A 591 -10.85 2.47 38.37
N PRO A 592 -10.71 1.46 39.25
CA PRO A 592 -11.62 0.30 39.28
C PRO A 592 -13.06 0.60 39.74
N GLN A 593 -13.29 1.74 40.40
CA GLN A 593 -14.60 2.06 40.98
C GLN A 593 -15.53 2.78 39.98
N THR A 594 -14.98 3.44 38.97
CA THR A 594 -15.74 4.39 38.12
C THR A 594 -16.34 3.74 36.87
N LEU A 595 -15.71 2.69 36.33
CA LEU A 595 -16.21 2.01 35.13
C LEU A 595 -16.88 0.65 35.36
N THR A 596 -16.80 0.03 36.54
CA THR A 596 -17.37 -1.32 36.77
C THR A 596 -18.86 -1.38 36.44
N GLN A 597 -19.66 -0.44 36.94
CA GLN A 597 -21.09 -0.37 36.61
C GLN A 597 -21.32 -0.13 35.11
N THR A 598 -20.49 0.66 34.43
CA THR A 598 -20.59 0.87 32.97
C THR A 598 -20.25 -0.42 32.21
N LEU A 599 -19.19 -1.12 32.61
CA LEU A 599 -18.79 -2.39 32.01
C LEU A 599 -19.91 -3.42 32.12
N GLU A 600 -20.44 -3.63 33.31
CA GLU A 600 -21.49 -4.62 33.59
C GLU A 600 -22.85 -4.27 32.97
N THR A 601 -23.25 -2.99 32.95
CA THR A 601 -24.61 -2.59 32.50
C THR A 601 -24.68 -2.15 31.04
N PHE A 602 -23.55 -1.79 30.40
CA PHE A 602 -23.54 -1.23 29.04
C PHE A 602 -22.67 -2.02 28.06
N TRP A 603 -21.43 -2.38 28.41
CA TRP A 603 -20.50 -3.01 27.46
C TRP A 603 -20.60 -4.54 27.40
N LEU A 604 -20.62 -5.23 28.54
CA LEU A 604 -20.70 -6.70 28.59
C LEU A 604 -22.03 -7.25 28.02
N PRO A 605 -23.21 -6.61 28.24
CA PRO A 605 -24.45 -7.04 27.60
C PRO A 605 -24.38 -6.93 26.07
N GLN A 606 -23.80 -5.86 25.53
CA GLN A 606 -23.59 -5.70 24.09
C GLN A 606 -22.65 -6.78 23.52
N LEU A 607 -21.59 -7.15 24.25
CA LEU A 607 -20.66 -8.22 23.84
C LEU A 607 -21.39 -9.59 23.77
N GLN A 608 -22.20 -9.89 24.79
CA GLN A 608 -22.94 -11.15 24.90
C GLN A 608 -24.11 -11.26 23.91
N SER A 609 -24.77 -10.15 23.56
CA SER A 609 -25.83 -10.13 22.55
C SER A 609 -25.26 -10.22 21.14
N THR A 610 -24.23 -9.40 20.83
CA THR A 610 -23.68 -9.27 19.46
C THR A 610 -22.82 -10.46 19.05
N LYS A 611 -22.11 -11.08 19.99
CA LYS A 611 -21.21 -12.23 19.77
C LYS A 611 -20.23 -12.01 18.61
N PRO A 612 -19.36 -10.98 18.70
CA PRO A 612 -18.44 -10.64 17.62
C PRO A 612 -17.47 -11.78 17.29
N SER A 613 -16.97 -11.79 16.06
CA SER A 613 -15.92 -12.72 15.64
C SER A 613 -14.59 -12.48 16.38
N HIS A 614 -14.30 -11.21 16.70
CA HIS A 614 -13.07 -10.79 17.35
C HIS A 614 -13.34 -9.79 18.50
N LEU A 615 -12.55 -9.90 19.56
CA LEU A 615 -12.50 -8.95 20.68
C LEU A 615 -11.06 -8.53 20.90
N VAL A 616 -10.75 -7.25 20.68
CA VAL A 616 -9.44 -6.66 20.99
C VAL A 616 -9.50 -5.98 22.36
N LEU A 617 -8.51 -6.26 23.21
CA LEU A 617 -8.34 -5.73 24.55
C LEU A 617 -7.05 -4.90 24.61
N ASP A 618 -7.21 -3.59 24.84
CA ASP A 618 -6.13 -2.62 25.00
C ASP A 618 -5.45 -2.77 26.37
N GLY A 619 -4.12 -2.81 26.40
CA GLY A 619 -3.32 -2.91 27.64
C GLY A 619 -3.51 -1.77 28.66
N ASN A 620 -4.28 -0.72 28.37
CA ASN A 620 -4.68 0.30 29.34
C ASN A 620 -5.73 -0.17 30.37
N TRP A 621 -6.42 -1.29 30.16
CA TRP A 621 -7.34 -1.83 31.17
C TRP A 621 -6.59 -2.36 32.39
N SER A 622 -7.12 -2.09 33.59
CA SER A 622 -6.62 -2.73 34.81
C SER A 622 -6.84 -4.25 34.79
N PRO A 623 -6.09 -5.05 35.57
CA PRO A 623 -6.27 -6.51 35.62
C PRO A 623 -7.70 -6.94 35.97
N GLU A 624 -8.42 -6.17 36.80
CA GLU A 624 -9.81 -6.42 37.18
C GLU A 624 -10.76 -6.28 35.97
N TYR A 625 -10.59 -5.22 35.17
CA TYR A 625 -11.38 -5.03 33.95
C TYR A 625 -11.01 -6.05 32.86
N LEU A 626 -9.71 -6.33 32.69
CA LEU A 626 -9.22 -7.35 31.77
C LEU A 626 -9.80 -8.74 32.12
N SER A 627 -9.82 -9.09 33.41
CA SER A 627 -10.47 -10.28 33.95
C SER A 627 -11.95 -10.39 33.56
N LEU A 628 -12.72 -9.30 33.73
CA LEU A 628 -14.15 -9.27 33.41
C LEU A 628 -14.42 -9.39 31.91
N TRP A 629 -13.63 -8.72 31.06
CA TRP A 629 -13.69 -8.87 29.60
C TRP A 629 -13.40 -10.31 29.16
N LEU A 630 -12.30 -10.90 29.63
CA LEU A 630 -11.90 -12.27 29.30
C LEU A 630 -12.92 -13.32 29.77
N SER A 631 -13.52 -13.12 30.95
CA SER A 631 -14.51 -14.04 31.53
C SER A 631 -15.88 -13.95 30.85
N SER A 632 -16.20 -12.83 30.21
CA SER A 632 -17.50 -12.56 29.59
C SER A 632 -17.53 -12.76 28.08
N ALA A 633 -16.38 -13.00 27.45
CA ALA A 633 -16.26 -13.20 26.01
C ALA A 633 -16.93 -14.52 25.57
N PRO A 634 -17.76 -14.51 24.51
CA PRO A 634 -18.30 -15.74 23.93
C PRO A 634 -17.20 -16.68 23.42
N LYS A 635 -17.36 -17.99 23.63
CA LYS A 635 -16.36 -19.02 23.25
C LYS A 635 -16.00 -19.08 21.76
N SER A 636 -16.79 -18.44 20.89
CA SER A 636 -16.57 -18.35 19.45
C SER A 636 -15.76 -17.12 19.03
N THR A 637 -15.38 -16.25 19.97
CA THR A 637 -14.72 -14.98 19.71
C THR A 637 -13.20 -15.13 19.83
N THR A 638 -12.46 -14.82 18.77
CA THR A 638 -10.99 -14.74 18.80
C THR A 638 -10.57 -13.51 19.61
N ILE A 639 -9.81 -13.71 20.70
CA ILE A 639 -9.42 -12.62 21.61
C ILE A 639 -7.99 -12.16 21.32
N THR A 640 -7.81 -10.85 21.08
CA THR A 640 -6.49 -10.22 20.90
C THR A 640 -6.18 -9.33 22.10
N PHE A 641 -4.96 -9.39 22.64
CA PHE A 641 -4.45 -8.43 23.61
C PHE A 641 -3.37 -7.55 22.96
N GLU A 642 -3.58 -6.24 22.94
CA GLU A 642 -2.62 -5.29 22.35
C GLU A 642 -1.85 -4.54 23.45
N PRO A 643 -0.53 -4.80 23.62
CA PRO A 643 0.30 -4.10 24.58
C PRO A 643 0.46 -2.61 24.25
N VAL A 644 0.59 -1.78 25.29
CA VAL A 644 0.69 -0.31 25.15
C VAL A 644 1.90 0.30 25.86
N SER A 645 2.53 -0.45 26.77
CA SER A 645 3.82 -0.10 27.38
C SER A 645 4.39 -1.30 28.13
N LYS A 646 5.69 -1.25 28.45
CA LYS A 646 6.39 -2.28 29.27
C LYS A 646 5.67 -2.58 30.60
N ALA A 647 5.14 -1.55 31.26
CA ALA A 647 4.47 -1.68 32.55
C ALA A 647 3.02 -2.21 32.46
N LYS A 648 2.41 -2.10 31.28
CA LYS A 648 1.01 -2.52 31.02
C LYS A 648 0.90 -3.86 30.30
N SER A 649 1.91 -4.24 29.51
CA SER A 649 1.95 -5.52 28.80
C SER A 649 1.86 -6.74 29.72
N ILE A 650 2.24 -6.61 30.99
CA ILE A 650 2.26 -7.68 31.99
C ILE A 650 0.88 -8.08 32.53
N ALA A 651 -0.17 -7.27 32.33
CA ALA A 651 -1.47 -7.45 32.96
C ALA A 651 -2.13 -8.84 32.75
N PRO A 652 -2.07 -9.50 31.59
CA PRO A 652 -2.60 -10.86 31.44
C PRO A 652 -1.93 -11.88 32.37
N PHE A 653 -0.62 -11.70 32.63
CA PHE A 653 0.19 -12.61 33.42
C PHE A 653 0.04 -12.40 34.92
N THR A 654 -0.69 -11.37 35.37
CA THR A 654 -1.13 -11.20 36.77
C THR A 654 -2.49 -11.86 37.04
N LEU A 655 -3.09 -12.55 36.05
CA LEU A 655 -4.40 -13.21 36.15
C LEU A 655 -4.29 -14.75 36.00
N PRO A 656 -3.54 -15.46 36.87
CA PRO A 656 -3.20 -16.87 36.68
C PRO A 656 -4.42 -17.80 36.56
N ASN A 657 -5.49 -17.53 37.33
CA ASN A 657 -6.73 -18.32 37.33
C ASN A 657 -7.57 -18.14 36.05
N ILE A 658 -7.27 -17.13 35.24
CA ILE A 658 -7.99 -16.79 34.02
C ILE A 658 -7.16 -17.12 32.79
N LEU A 659 -5.83 -16.95 32.83
CA LEU A 659 -4.93 -17.26 31.72
C LEU A 659 -4.75 -18.79 31.55
N LYS A 660 -5.47 -19.36 30.59
CA LYS A 660 -5.45 -20.78 30.20
C LYS A 660 -4.47 -21.02 29.06
N THR A 661 -4.08 -22.27 28.88
CA THR A 661 -3.20 -22.69 27.78
C THR A 661 -3.96 -23.22 26.56
N TYR A 662 -3.25 -23.29 25.43
CA TYR A 662 -3.67 -23.96 24.20
C TYR A 662 -4.08 -25.43 24.51
N PRO A 663 -5.17 -25.96 23.92
CA PRO A 663 -5.94 -25.44 22.80
C PRO A 663 -7.13 -24.52 23.16
N ASN A 664 -7.32 -24.16 24.43
CA ASN A 664 -8.39 -23.25 24.87
C ASN A 664 -7.82 -22.01 25.56
N PRO A 665 -6.94 -21.24 24.89
CA PRO A 665 -6.25 -20.12 25.51
C PRO A 665 -7.20 -18.94 25.72
N SER A 666 -6.95 -18.16 26.76
CA SER A 666 -7.79 -17.00 27.07
C SER A 666 -7.48 -15.79 26.19
N ILE A 667 -6.30 -15.75 25.58
CA ILE A 667 -5.88 -14.75 24.59
C ILE A 667 -5.30 -15.52 23.41
N HIS A 668 -5.76 -15.23 22.20
CA HIS A 668 -5.41 -15.97 20.98
C HIS A 668 -4.26 -15.30 20.22
N LEU A 669 -4.18 -13.96 20.26
CA LEU A 669 -3.21 -13.17 19.52
C LEU A 669 -2.69 -11.98 20.35
N THR A 670 -1.42 -11.60 20.16
CA THR A 670 -0.85 -10.36 20.73
C THR A 670 0.26 -9.78 19.85
N THR A 671 0.40 -8.44 19.82
CA THR A 671 1.47 -7.76 19.05
C THR A 671 2.39 -6.90 19.96
N PRO A 672 3.31 -7.50 20.73
CA PRO A 672 4.27 -6.74 21.53
C PRO A 672 5.40 -6.15 20.67
N ASN A 673 6.02 -5.05 21.10
CA ASN A 673 7.40 -4.77 20.70
C ASN A 673 8.40 -5.61 21.52
N THR A 674 9.68 -5.62 21.14
CA THR A 674 10.74 -6.40 21.82
C THR A 674 10.83 -6.17 23.32
N HIS A 675 10.56 -4.95 23.79
CA HIS A 675 10.59 -4.61 25.22
C HIS A 675 9.34 -5.07 25.97
N GLU A 676 8.17 -4.99 25.36
CA GLU A 676 6.91 -5.49 25.91
C GLU A 676 6.96 -7.02 26.01
N LEU A 677 7.46 -7.71 24.98
CA LEU A 677 7.67 -9.16 24.97
C LEU A 677 8.58 -9.59 26.13
N SER A 678 9.70 -8.88 26.34
CA SER A 678 10.60 -9.14 27.46
C SER A 678 9.95 -8.90 28.83
N SER A 679 9.07 -7.89 28.93
CA SER A 679 8.32 -7.60 30.16
C SER A 679 7.25 -8.67 30.43
N MET A 680 6.54 -9.11 29.40
CA MET A 680 5.55 -10.20 29.44
C MET A 680 6.20 -11.53 29.86
N HIS A 681 7.35 -11.86 29.26
CA HIS A 681 8.15 -13.03 29.59
C HIS A 681 8.64 -13.00 31.04
N ALA A 682 9.19 -11.87 31.49
CA ALA A 682 9.62 -11.67 32.87
C ALA A 682 8.44 -11.79 33.86
N ALA A 683 7.27 -11.26 33.54
CA ALA A 683 6.07 -11.39 34.38
C ALA A 683 5.57 -12.83 34.47
N ALA A 684 5.49 -13.54 33.34
CA ALA A 684 5.11 -14.96 33.31
C ALA A 684 6.07 -15.84 34.14
N LYS A 685 7.37 -15.56 34.07
CA LYS A 685 8.39 -16.21 34.90
C LYS A 685 8.27 -15.87 36.38
N ASN A 686 8.12 -14.59 36.72
CA ASN A 686 8.07 -14.12 38.11
C ASN A 686 6.78 -14.57 38.83
N ASN A 687 5.69 -14.78 38.08
CA ASN A 687 4.43 -15.31 38.58
C ASN A 687 4.33 -16.85 38.46
N HIS A 688 5.47 -17.55 38.29
CA HIS A 688 5.58 -19.01 38.26
C HIS A 688 4.70 -19.72 37.21
N LEU A 689 4.35 -19.04 36.10
CA LEU A 689 3.46 -19.61 35.09
C LEU A 689 4.16 -20.69 34.25
N PHE A 690 5.48 -20.61 34.09
CA PHE A 690 6.29 -21.65 33.44
C PHE A 690 6.52 -22.89 34.32
N ASP A 691 6.07 -22.87 35.57
CA ASP A 691 6.13 -24.02 36.49
C ASP A 691 4.81 -24.84 36.46
N ARG A 692 3.83 -24.46 35.62
CA ARG A 692 2.51 -25.12 35.49
C ARG A 692 2.57 -26.39 34.63
N GLU A 693 1.89 -27.44 35.08
CA GLU A 693 1.71 -28.70 34.34
C GLU A 693 1.09 -28.47 32.95
N ASP A 694 0.01 -27.68 32.86
CA ASP A 694 -0.68 -27.34 31.60
C ASP A 694 0.11 -26.41 30.66
N TRP A 695 1.29 -25.92 31.09
CA TRP A 695 2.27 -25.25 30.23
C TRP A 695 3.29 -26.26 29.68
N TRP A 696 3.80 -27.17 30.52
CA TRP A 696 4.74 -28.22 30.10
C TRP A 696 4.13 -29.16 29.05
N GLU A 697 2.87 -29.58 29.23
CA GLU A 697 2.13 -30.39 28.24
C GLU A 697 2.23 -29.78 26.82
N VAL A 698 1.93 -28.49 26.69
CA VAL A 698 1.95 -27.80 25.39
C VAL A 698 3.38 -27.61 24.87
N ILE A 699 4.35 -27.31 25.75
CA ILE A 699 5.76 -27.10 25.38
C ILE A 699 6.38 -28.36 24.81
N ASP A 700 6.17 -29.51 25.45
CA ASP A 700 6.69 -30.79 24.97
C ASP A 700 5.99 -31.22 23.66
N SER A 701 4.68 -30.98 23.54
CA SER A 701 3.93 -31.18 22.29
C SER A 701 4.35 -30.23 21.14
N LEU A 702 5.17 -29.19 21.36
CA LEU A 702 5.71 -28.37 20.25
C LEU A 702 6.69 -29.15 19.36
N GLY A 703 7.21 -30.30 19.81
CA GLY A 703 8.14 -31.13 19.02
C GLY A 703 9.51 -30.48 18.79
N ILE A 704 9.94 -29.58 19.68
CA ILE A 704 11.25 -28.91 19.60
C ILE A 704 12.33 -29.86 20.18
N PRO A 705 13.38 -30.23 19.42
CA PRO A 705 14.36 -31.20 19.90
C PRO A 705 15.12 -30.77 21.16
N HIS A 706 15.28 -31.68 22.13
CA HIS A 706 16.06 -31.43 23.36
C HIS A 706 17.54 -31.08 23.11
N SER A 707 18.08 -31.38 21.92
CA SER A 707 19.40 -30.92 21.46
C SER A 707 19.47 -29.41 21.17
N GLY A 708 18.33 -28.71 21.24
CA GLY A 708 18.19 -27.29 20.95
C GLY A 708 17.95 -27.00 19.47
N ALA A 709 17.05 -26.05 19.18
CA ALA A 709 16.70 -25.62 17.83
C ALA A 709 17.45 -24.34 17.36
N ARG A 710 18.50 -23.89 18.08
CA ARG A 710 19.17 -22.59 17.84
C ARG A 710 19.55 -22.36 16.36
N THR A 711 20.09 -23.36 15.68
CA THR A 711 20.46 -23.29 14.26
C THR A 711 19.24 -23.17 13.34
N GLN A 712 18.11 -23.80 13.67
CA GLN A 712 16.86 -23.68 12.91
C GLN A 712 16.24 -22.28 13.09
N ILE A 713 16.14 -21.81 14.34
CA ILE A 713 15.63 -20.47 14.67
C ILE A 713 16.50 -19.39 14.01
N SER A 714 17.82 -19.52 14.05
CA SER A 714 18.76 -18.60 13.40
C SER A 714 18.62 -18.57 11.87
N ARG A 715 18.18 -19.67 11.23
CA ARG A 715 17.87 -19.76 9.80
C ARG A 715 16.52 -19.12 9.44
N LEU A 716 15.57 -19.11 10.40
CA LEU A 716 14.22 -18.57 10.25
C LEU A 716 14.13 -17.07 10.56
N THR A 717 15.14 -16.53 11.26
CA THR A 717 15.18 -15.17 11.79
C THR A 717 16.56 -14.54 11.53
N SER A 718 17.36 -14.29 12.56
CA SER A 718 18.78 -13.92 12.45
C SER A 718 19.53 -14.32 13.72
N SER A 719 20.85 -14.46 13.65
CA SER A 719 21.67 -14.72 14.84
C SER A 719 21.49 -13.66 15.92
N LYS A 720 21.37 -12.38 15.52
CA LYS A 720 21.11 -11.24 16.40
C LYS A 720 19.84 -11.43 17.23
N LEU A 721 18.70 -11.69 16.58
CA LEU A 721 17.41 -11.87 17.27
C LEU A 721 17.44 -13.09 18.21
N VAL A 722 18.18 -14.13 17.85
CA VAL A 722 18.39 -15.34 18.67
C VAL A 722 19.29 -15.06 19.88
N ASP A 723 20.29 -14.18 19.76
CA ASP A 723 21.16 -13.78 20.88
C ASP A 723 20.49 -12.75 21.82
N GLU A 724 19.61 -11.90 21.28
CA GLU A 724 18.66 -11.08 22.06
C GLU A 724 17.54 -11.92 22.72
N GLY A 725 17.37 -13.18 22.31
CA GLY A 725 16.40 -14.11 22.88
C GLY A 725 14.95 -13.91 22.43
N ILE A 726 14.69 -13.06 21.43
CA ILE A 726 13.34 -12.68 20.99
C ILE A 726 12.49 -13.89 20.53
N PRO A 727 13.00 -14.81 19.70
CA PRO A 727 12.27 -16.03 19.36
C PRO A 727 12.03 -16.95 20.56
N GLN A 728 13.01 -17.09 21.47
CA GLN A 728 12.90 -17.97 22.64
C GLN A 728 11.86 -17.48 23.65
N MET A 729 11.77 -16.17 23.88
CA MET A 729 10.71 -15.58 24.70
C MET A 729 9.34 -15.73 24.05
N SER A 730 9.25 -15.59 22.72
CA SER A 730 8.01 -15.83 21.96
C SER A 730 7.53 -17.28 22.10
N ILE A 731 8.43 -18.26 21.90
CA ILE A 731 8.11 -19.70 22.03
C ILE A 731 7.61 -20.05 23.43
N GLN A 732 8.22 -19.53 24.50
CA GLN A 732 7.78 -19.81 25.89
C GLN A 732 6.40 -19.21 26.23
N LEU A 733 5.95 -18.18 25.51
CA LEU A 733 4.65 -17.56 25.69
C LEU A 733 3.56 -18.20 24.82
N LEU A 734 3.92 -18.98 23.79
CA LEU A 734 2.98 -19.67 22.89
C LEU A 734 1.89 -20.50 23.61
N PRO A 735 2.17 -21.24 24.70
CA PRO A 735 1.11 -21.97 25.39
C PRO A 735 -0.01 -21.07 25.89
N PHE A 736 0.28 -19.86 26.37
CA PHE A 736 -0.72 -18.91 26.85
C PHE A 736 -1.33 -18.05 25.74
N ILE A 737 -0.56 -17.74 24.69
CA ILE A 737 -0.98 -16.93 23.54
C ILE A 737 -0.41 -17.55 22.25
N PRO A 738 -1.17 -18.39 21.52
CA PRO A 738 -0.63 -19.24 20.45
C PRO A 738 -0.27 -18.52 19.16
N CYS A 739 -0.45 -17.19 19.08
CA CYS A 739 -0.02 -16.36 17.95
C CYS A 739 0.57 -15.05 18.46
N ILE A 740 1.87 -14.83 18.20
CA ILE A 740 2.61 -13.65 18.67
C ILE A 740 3.26 -12.98 17.46
N LEU A 741 2.99 -11.68 17.29
CA LEU A 741 3.57 -10.83 16.25
C LEU A 741 4.52 -9.82 16.91
N THR A 742 5.80 -10.17 17.03
CA THR A 742 6.75 -9.26 17.70
C THR A 742 7.21 -8.16 16.74
N LYS A 743 6.93 -6.91 17.09
CA LYS A 743 7.32 -5.70 16.35
C LYS A 743 8.80 -5.38 16.60
N LEU A 744 9.61 -5.38 15.53
CA LEU A 744 11.08 -5.21 15.57
C LEU A 744 11.56 -3.88 14.99
N GLY A 745 10.66 -2.93 14.73
CA GLY A 745 10.97 -1.67 14.04
C GLY A 745 11.43 -1.95 12.60
N LYS A 746 12.58 -1.39 12.20
CA LYS A 746 13.14 -1.57 10.85
C LYS A 746 13.51 -3.02 10.48
N GLU A 747 13.67 -3.90 11.47
CA GLU A 747 13.89 -5.34 11.23
C GLU A 747 12.56 -6.08 10.92
N GLY A 748 11.42 -5.37 10.88
CA GLY A 748 10.11 -5.88 10.48
C GLY A 748 9.33 -6.52 11.63
N VAL A 749 8.70 -7.66 11.36
CA VAL A 749 7.88 -8.40 12.34
C VAL A 749 8.19 -9.89 12.33
N LEU A 750 8.41 -10.44 13.52
CA LEU A 750 8.50 -11.88 13.73
C LEU A 750 7.13 -12.46 14.10
N LEU A 751 6.51 -13.20 13.18
CA LEU A 751 5.37 -14.06 13.48
C LEU A 751 5.88 -15.37 14.11
N THR A 752 5.32 -15.74 15.25
CA THR A 752 5.53 -17.03 15.93
C THR A 752 4.18 -17.62 16.30
N GLN A 753 3.87 -18.84 15.89
CA GLN A 753 2.52 -19.41 16.00
C GLN A 753 2.51 -20.94 16.24
N ILE A 754 1.60 -21.44 17.09
CA ILE A 754 1.26 -22.87 17.19
C ILE A 754 0.36 -23.24 16.00
N LEU A 755 0.73 -24.30 15.28
CA LEU A 755 -0.14 -24.92 14.28
C LEU A 755 -0.93 -26.08 14.89
N PRO A 756 -2.26 -26.17 14.66
CA PRO A 756 -3.05 -27.32 15.10
C PRO A 756 -2.63 -28.59 14.34
N ALA A 757 -2.90 -29.74 14.95
CA ALA A 757 -2.74 -31.02 14.26
C ALA A 757 -3.64 -31.06 13.01
N GLY A 758 -3.03 -31.29 11.83
CA GLY A 758 -3.71 -31.29 10.55
C GLY A 758 -3.73 -29.96 9.77
N ASP A 759 -3.09 -28.89 10.26
CA ASP A 759 -2.93 -27.63 9.51
C ASP A 759 -2.25 -27.86 8.14
N GLU A 760 -2.83 -27.36 7.05
CA GLU A 760 -2.32 -27.58 5.69
C GLU A 760 -0.88 -27.07 5.47
N ARG A 761 -0.43 -26.07 6.24
CA ARG A 761 0.96 -25.56 6.22
C ARG A 761 1.98 -26.59 6.72
N LEU A 762 1.52 -27.60 7.48
CA LEU A 762 2.33 -28.77 7.80
C LEU A 762 2.48 -29.69 6.58
N GLY A 763 1.52 -29.75 5.66
CA GLY A 763 1.66 -30.46 4.38
C GLY A 763 2.41 -29.69 3.30
N SER A 764 2.28 -28.36 3.30
CA SER A 764 2.79 -27.45 2.26
C SER A 764 4.30 -27.51 2.06
N GLY A 765 4.71 -27.56 0.78
CA GLY A 765 6.11 -27.43 0.37
C GLY A 765 6.62 -25.98 0.35
N GLU A 766 5.71 -25.00 0.34
CA GLU A 766 6.04 -23.57 0.35
C GLU A 766 6.32 -23.10 1.78
N ASP A 767 5.45 -23.48 2.72
CA ASP A 767 5.61 -23.17 4.14
C ASP A 767 6.68 -24.02 4.85
N ALA A 768 7.14 -25.12 4.24
CA ALA A 768 8.21 -25.97 4.78
C ALA A 768 9.52 -25.22 5.10
N ALA A 769 9.75 -24.05 4.51
CA ALA A 769 10.85 -23.17 4.87
C ALA A 769 10.71 -22.53 6.27
N TYR A 770 9.46 -22.28 6.69
CA TYR A 770 9.05 -21.51 7.89
C TYR A 770 8.57 -22.37 9.07
N ILE A 771 8.42 -23.69 8.88
CA ILE A 771 8.15 -24.62 9.98
C ILE A 771 9.42 -24.80 10.83
N LEU A 772 9.35 -24.40 12.10
CA LEU A 772 10.41 -24.58 13.09
C LEU A 772 10.48 -26.03 13.60
N SER A 773 9.32 -26.56 13.99
CA SER A 773 9.16 -27.89 14.57
C SER A 773 7.85 -28.52 14.15
N ARG A 774 7.78 -29.85 14.24
CA ARG A 774 6.64 -30.67 13.83
C ARG A 774 6.44 -31.72 14.91
N ASN A 775 5.23 -31.81 15.44
CA ASN A 775 4.86 -32.97 16.22
C ASN A 775 4.60 -34.14 15.26
N LEU A 776 5.30 -35.25 15.47
CA LEU A 776 5.16 -36.49 14.70
C LEU A 776 4.52 -37.60 15.55
N GLY A 777 3.96 -37.26 16.71
CA GLY A 777 3.22 -38.16 17.59
C GLY A 777 1.98 -38.71 16.91
N GLY A 778 2.05 -39.97 16.46
CA GLY A 778 0.95 -40.68 15.80
C GLY A 778 -0.22 -41.08 16.72
N GLY A 779 -0.45 -40.34 17.81
CA GLY A 779 -1.58 -40.54 18.72
C GLY A 779 -2.73 -39.58 18.36
N GLY A 780 -3.93 -40.12 18.13
CA GLY A 780 -5.12 -39.35 17.73
C GLY A 780 -5.75 -38.46 18.80
N GLY A 781 -4.92 -37.83 19.66
CA GLY A 781 -5.33 -36.91 20.72
C GLY A 781 -4.47 -35.65 20.83
N ASP A 782 -3.29 -35.59 20.20
CA ASP A 782 -2.45 -34.40 20.22
C ASP A 782 -3.08 -33.26 19.39
N VAL A 783 -3.25 -32.10 20.01
CA VAL A 783 -3.89 -30.93 19.39
C VAL A 783 -2.86 -29.96 18.75
N VAL A 784 -1.57 -30.15 19.05
CA VAL A 784 -0.44 -29.41 18.46
C VAL A 784 0.18 -30.22 17.32
N GLY A 785 0.22 -29.64 16.12
CA GLY A 785 0.90 -30.21 14.95
C GLY A 785 2.32 -29.67 14.72
N GLY A 786 2.66 -28.50 15.26
CA GLY A 786 4.01 -27.92 15.19
C GLY A 786 4.06 -26.42 15.45
N VAL A 787 5.21 -25.80 15.17
CA VAL A 787 5.43 -24.36 15.32
C VAL A 787 5.79 -23.73 13.96
N TYR A 788 5.05 -22.68 13.59
CA TYR A 788 5.35 -21.79 12.48
C TYR A 788 6.14 -20.58 12.98
N MET A 789 7.21 -20.21 12.28
CA MET A 789 7.99 -19.01 12.60
C MET A 789 8.49 -18.35 11.32
N ARG A 790 8.13 -17.09 11.12
CA ARG A 790 8.48 -16.33 9.91
C ARG A 790 8.76 -14.87 10.25
N LEU A 791 9.96 -14.43 9.89
CA LEU A 791 10.33 -13.03 9.86
C LEU A 791 9.79 -12.40 8.56
N PHE A 792 8.96 -11.39 8.68
CA PHE A 792 8.53 -10.52 7.59
C PHE A 792 9.35 -9.22 7.67
N PRO A 793 10.10 -8.85 6.62
CA PRO A 793 10.88 -7.61 6.64
C PRO A 793 9.97 -6.37 6.65
N ALA A 794 10.54 -5.20 6.93
CA ALA A 794 9.89 -3.93 6.60
C ALA A 794 9.63 -3.90 5.08
N VAL A 795 8.41 -3.50 4.69
CA VAL A 795 7.97 -3.54 3.29
C VAL A 795 8.42 -2.30 2.51
N GLU A 796 8.63 -1.19 3.21
CA GLU A 796 8.96 0.13 2.66
C GLU A 796 9.74 0.92 3.72
N GLU A 797 10.77 1.68 3.30
CA GLU A 797 11.43 2.68 4.15
C GLU A 797 10.72 4.03 3.95
N VAL A 798 9.79 4.33 4.86
CA VAL A 798 9.02 5.58 4.87
C VAL A 798 9.89 6.73 5.37
N ALA A 799 9.88 7.87 4.68
CA ALA A 799 10.62 9.06 5.09
C ALA A 799 10.09 9.61 6.43
N GLU A 800 10.97 10.21 7.26
CA GLU A 800 10.64 10.73 8.60
C GLU A 800 9.47 11.74 8.61
N GLU A 801 9.23 12.40 7.48
CA GLU A 801 8.10 13.33 7.30
C GLU A 801 6.74 12.66 7.05
N ASP A 802 6.72 11.40 6.61
CA ASP A 802 5.53 10.58 6.33
C ASP A 802 5.21 9.56 7.45
N VAL A 803 5.96 9.53 8.57
CA VAL A 803 5.73 8.58 9.69
C VAL A 803 4.51 9.01 10.55
N THR A 804 3.29 8.80 10.06
CA THR A 804 2.06 9.25 10.74
C THR A 804 1.55 8.30 11.83
N ARG A 805 2.17 8.39 13.02
CA ARG A 805 1.60 7.99 14.33
C ARG A 805 0.98 6.58 14.39
N LEU A 806 1.82 5.53 14.48
CA LEU A 806 1.50 4.17 15.02
C LEU A 806 0.45 3.31 14.27
N ILE A 807 -0.51 3.91 13.56
CA ILE A 807 -1.66 3.24 12.92
C ILE A 807 -1.24 2.50 11.65
N GLU A 808 -0.33 3.11 10.88
CA GLU A 808 0.28 2.53 9.68
C GLU A 808 1.01 1.23 10.01
N THR A 809 1.74 1.21 11.14
CA THR A 809 2.46 0.02 11.62
C THR A 809 1.53 -1.19 11.74
N LEU A 810 0.43 -1.08 12.51
CA LEU A 810 -0.52 -2.20 12.65
C LEU A 810 -1.22 -2.56 11.33
N THR A 811 -1.53 -1.58 10.48
CA THR A 811 -2.25 -1.82 9.22
C THR A 811 -1.37 -2.51 8.18
N ALA A 812 -0.12 -2.06 8.03
CA ALA A 812 0.88 -2.67 7.14
C ALA A 812 1.33 -4.05 7.61
N ILE A 813 1.31 -4.32 8.93
CA ILE A 813 1.57 -5.65 9.49
C ILE A 813 0.39 -6.60 9.23
N LEU A 814 -0.85 -6.20 9.53
CA LEU A 814 -1.99 -7.12 9.52
C LEU A 814 -2.50 -7.46 8.11
N SER A 815 -2.33 -6.56 7.12
CA SER A 815 -2.76 -6.81 5.73
C SER A 815 -2.12 -8.07 5.10
N PRO A 816 -0.77 -8.20 5.00
CA PRO A 816 -0.13 -9.42 4.47
C PRO A 816 -0.23 -10.63 5.41
N LEU A 817 -0.66 -10.44 6.67
CA LEU A 817 -0.80 -11.49 7.67
C LEU A 817 -2.23 -12.03 7.82
N SER A 818 -3.22 -11.43 7.17
CA SER A 818 -4.61 -11.87 7.14
C SER A 818 -4.81 -13.39 6.95
N PRO A 819 -4.16 -14.09 6.00
CA PRO A 819 -4.33 -15.54 5.83
C PRO A 819 -3.67 -16.41 6.92
N TYR A 820 -2.90 -15.81 7.83
CA TYR A 820 -2.21 -16.52 8.92
C TYR A 820 -2.83 -16.27 10.30
N ILE A 821 -3.85 -15.40 10.41
CA ILE A 821 -4.58 -15.12 11.65
C ILE A 821 -5.62 -16.24 11.88
N PRO A 822 -5.74 -16.80 13.11
CA PRO A 822 -6.60 -17.96 13.35
C PRO A 822 -8.10 -17.61 13.28
N LEU A 823 -8.80 -18.31 12.37
CA LEU A 823 -10.27 -18.33 12.30
C LEU A 823 -10.87 -19.33 13.31
N PRO A 824 -12.11 -19.11 13.81
CA PRO A 824 -12.76 -20.04 14.74
C PRO A 824 -12.97 -21.43 14.13
N GLN A 825 -12.34 -22.45 14.73
CA GLN A 825 -12.53 -23.86 14.35
C GLN A 825 -13.77 -24.47 15.03
N PRO A 826 -14.52 -25.38 14.38
CA PRO A 826 -15.62 -26.09 15.01
C PRO A 826 -15.12 -27.07 16.08
N SER A 827 -15.83 -27.17 17.20
CA SER A 827 -15.40 -27.94 18.37
C SER A 827 -15.35 -29.45 18.12
N PRO A 828 -14.23 -30.15 18.39
CA PRO A 828 -14.15 -31.60 18.29
C PRO A 828 -14.98 -32.29 19.40
N SER A 829 -15.44 -33.51 19.12
CA SER A 829 -16.28 -34.31 20.02
C SER A 829 -15.50 -34.93 21.18
N ARG A 830 -16.16 -35.03 22.34
CA ARG A 830 -15.59 -35.40 23.64
C ARG A 830 -15.37 -36.91 23.80
N THR A 831 -14.14 -37.32 24.12
CA THR A 831 -13.78 -38.67 24.61
C THR A 831 -13.20 -38.61 26.04
N MET A 832 -13.11 -39.78 26.70
CA MET A 832 -12.85 -39.90 28.15
C MET A 832 -11.40 -40.32 28.45
N PRO A 833 -10.82 -39.92 29.60
CA PRO A 833 -9.43 -40.21 29.95
C PRO A 833 -9.22 -41.61 30.54
N PHE A 834 -7.97 -42.10 30.45
CA PHE A 834 -7.42 -43.24 31.19
C PHE A 834 -6.12 -42.80 31.93
N PRO A 835 -5.68 -43.49 32.99
CA PRO A 835 -4.68 -42.96 33.92
C PRO A 835 -3.23 -43.10 33.43
N SER A 836 -2.39 -42.15 33.85
CA SER A 836 -0.95 -42.09 33.57
C SER A 836 -0.09 -42.80 34.62
N LEU A 837 1.18 -43.05 34.29
CA LEU A 837 2.25 -43.51 35.19
C LEU A 837 3.33 -42.43 35.32
N PRO A 838 4.05 -42.35 36.46
CA PRO A 838 4.90 -41.20 36.79
C PRO A 838 6.27 -41.23 36.10
N SER A 839 6.80 -40.03 35.82
CA SER A 839 8.14 -39.78 35.28
C SER A 839 9.06 -39.09 36.31
N PRO A 840 10.40 -39.24 36.21
CA PRO A 840 11.37 -38.72 37.19
C PRO A 840 11.61 -37.19 37.09
N PRO A 841 12.25 -36.55 38.09
CA PRO A 841 12.18 -35.10 38.29
C PRO A 841 12.99 -34.26 37.30
N ASN A 842 12.47 -33.07 37.02
CA ASN A 842 12.95 -32.12 36.01
C ASN A 842 14.35 -31.53 36.32
N LEU A 843 15.18 -31.43 35.27
CA LEU A 843 16.38 -30.60 35.23
C LEU A 843 16.18 -29.43 34.25
N PHE A 844 16.66 -28.25 34.64
CA PHE A 844 16.34 -26.97 33.98
C PHE A 844 16.86 -26.91 32.53
N PRO A 845 16.02 -26.58 31.51
CA PRO A 845 16.47 -26.43 30.12
C PRO A 845 17.42 -25.23 29.91
N THR A 846 18.72 -25.49 29.96
CA THR A 846 19.77 -24.44 29.92
C THR A 846 19.91 -23.71 28.58
N TYR A 847 19.31 -24.22 27.50
CA TYR A 847 19.39 -23.62 26.15
C TYR A 847 18.44 -22.43 25.92
N LEU A 848 17.68 -22.01 26.94
CA LEU A 848 16.67 -20.95 26.87
C LEU A 848 17.04 -19.66 27.63
N VAL A 849 18.31 -19.46 27.97
CA VAL A 849 18.80 -18.30 28.73
C VAL A 849 19.90 -17.55 27.96
N PRO A 850 19.80 -16.21 27.77
CA PRO A 850 20.87 -15.43 27.15
C PRO A 850 22.10 -15.34 28.06
N SER A 851 23.29 -15.38 27.45
CA SER A 851 24.57 -15.34 28.17
C SER A 851 25.03 -13.89 28.38
N ASN A 852 25.11 -13.41 29.62
CA ASN A 852 25.61 -12.07 29.95
C ASN A 852 26.69 -12.13 31.06
N PRO A 853 27.77 -11.31 30.99
CA PRO A 853 28.94 -11.45 31.87
C PRO A 853 28.86 -10.62 33.16
N PHE A 854 29.72 -10.97 34.12
CA PHE A 854 29.80 -10.43 35.49
C PHE A 854 28.57 -10.78 36.37
N ARG A 855 28.70 -10.98 37.68
CA ARG A 855 29.80 -10.68 38.63
C ARG A 855 29.97 -11.84 39.63
N ARG A 856 31.21 -12.27 39.90
CA ARG A 856 31.51 -13.33 40.90
C ARG A 856 31.12 -12.89 42.32
N ARG A 857 30.61 -13.82 43.14
CA ARG A 857 30.85 -13.87 44.60
C ARG A 857 31.50 -15.21 44.94
N ARG A 858 32.47 -15.22 45.86
CA ARG A 858 33.26 -16.41 46.26
C ARG A 858 32.72 -17.02 47.55
N GLN A 859 32.58 -18.34 47.58
CA GLN A 859 32.72 -19.26 48.74
C GLN A 859 32.43 -20.69 48.22
N SER A 860 33.08 -21.77 48.66
CA SER A 860 34.40 -21.95 49.31
C SER A 860 34.84 -23.40 49.11
N SER A 861 36.15 -23.68 49.08
CA SER A 861 36.74 -24.98 48.69
C SER A 861 37.01 -25.93 49.85
N ILE A 862 36.91 -27.24 49.57
CA ILE A 862 37.60 -28.43 50.14
C ILE A 862 37.17 -29.58 49.17
N ASP A 863 38.00 -30.28 48.39
CA ASP A 863 39.23 -31.08 48.66
C ASP A 863 38.94 -32.45 49.34
N THR A 864 39.53 -33.60 49.00
CA THR A 864 40.39 -34.07 47.87
C THR A 864 40.32 -35.63 47.81
N THR A 865 41.20 -36.29 47.02
CA THR A 865 41.62 -37.74 46.99
C THR A 865 41.16 -38.55 45.75
N PHE A 866 41.97 -39.43 45.13
CA PHE A 866 43.40 -39.79 45.31
C PHE A 866 44.10 -40.15 43.97
N SER A 867 45.45 -40.15 43.94
CA SER A 867 46.35 -40.61 42.85
C SER A 867 46.21 -42.11 42.50
N SER A 868 46.47 -42.65 41.30
CA SER A 868 47.47 -42.44 40.22
C SER A 868 48.82 -43.18 40.37
N LEU A 869 49.03 -44.19 39.49
CA LEU A 869 50.22 -44.98 39.10
C LEU A 869 49.86 -45.67 37.75
N THR A 870 50.70 -46.14 36.80
CA THR A 870 52.14 -46.06 36.38
C THR A 870 52.16 -46.52 34.89
N VAL A 871 52.89 -45.91 33.93
CA VAL A 871 54.35 -46.01 33.64
C VAL A 871 54.83 -47.46 33.39
N SER A 872 55.40 -47.89 32.24
CA SER A 872 55.63 -47.35 30.86
C SER A 872 55.79 -48.58 29.88
N SER A 873 56.49 -48.68 28.73
CA SER A 873 57.45 -47.85 27.95
C SER A 873 57.69 -48.38 26.50
N THR A 874 58.11 -47.50 25.57
CA THR A 874 58.89 -47.72 24.30
C THR A 874 58.35 -48.62 23.15
N ALA A 875 58.69 -48.42 21.86
CA ALA A 875 59.08 -47.24 21.04
C ALA A 875 59.24 -47.63 19.55
N ALA A 876 58.88 -46.74 18.60
CA ALA A 876 59.28 -46.76 17.18
C ALA A 876 59.14 -45.33 16.58
N SER A 877 59.78 -45.03 15.43
CA SER A 877 60.18 -43.65 15.04
C SER A 877 59.52 -43.04 13.78
N SER A 878 59.74 -41.73 13.62
CA SER A 878 59.30 -40.80 12.56
C SER A 878 59.78 -41.12 11.13
N PRO A 879 59.29 -40.39 10.09
CA PRO A 879 59.83 -39.06 9.75
C PRO A 879 58.77 -37.95 9.52
N GLU A 880 59.22 -36.77 9.07
CA GLU A 880 58.52 -35.48 9.03
C GLU A 880 57.95 -35.12 7.63
N ASN A 881 57.02 -34.15 7.56
CA ASN A 881 57.10 -33.01 6.61
C ASN A 881 56.02 -31.91 6.84
N ASP A 882 56.17 -30.79 6.11
CA ASP A 882 55.67 -29.45 6.44
C ASP A 882 54.18 -29.09 6.21
N SER A 883 53.71 -28.26 7.14
CA SER A 883 53.06 -26.93 7.02
C SER A 883 51.94 -26.58 6.00
N PHE A 884 51.14 -25.59 6.43
CA PHE A 884 50.24 -24.68 5.69
C PHE A 884 48.87 -25.17 5.15
N LEU A 885 47.92 -24.22 5.14
CA LEU A 885 46.57 -24.23 4.54
C LEU A 885 45.58 -25.35 4.95
N SER A 886 44.87 -25.16 6.07
CA SER A 886 43.60 -25.87 6.37
C SER A 886 42.38 -24.97 6.07
N GLY A 887 41.92 -24.95 4.81
CA GLY A 887 40.90 -24.01 4.30
C GLY A 887 39.43 -24.40 4.49
N HIS A 888 38.52 -23.48 4.12
CA HIS A 888 37.07 -23.58 4.33
C HIS A 888 36.36 -24.56 3.37
N ALA A 889 35.57 -25.49 3.91
CA ALA A 889 34.73 -26.40 3.11
C ALA A 889 33.33 -25.82 2.85
N SER A 890 33.02 -25.57 1.57
CA SER A 890 31.67 -25.21 1.09
C SER A 890 31.02 -26.38 0.35
N HIS A 891 29.76 -26.70 0.65
CA HIS A 891 29.06 -27.89 0.16
C HIS A 891 27.95 -27.58 -0.86
N LEU A 892 27.66 -28.56 -1.72
CA LEU A 892 26.44 -28.68 -2.53
C LEU A 892 25.47 -29.64 -1.84
N ARG A 893 24.21 -29.24 -1.68
CA ARG A 893 23.15 -29.96 -0.96
C ARG A 893 21.91 -30.16 -1.80
N CYS A 894 21.11 -31.19 -1.53
CA CYS A 894 19.81 -31.35 -2.18
C CYS A 894 18.86 -30.23 -1.78
N ALA A 895 18.26 -29.53 -2.76
CA ALA A 895 17.37 -28.40 -2.48
C ALA A 895 16.08 -28.77 -1.71
N ARG A 896 15.68 -30.06 -1.70
CA ARG A 896 14.45 -30.54 -1.04
C ARG A 896 14.64 -30.98 0.41
N CYS A 897 15.79 -31.57 0.76
CA CYS A 897 16.04 -32.16 2.09
C CYS A 897 17.41 -31.82 2.69
N LEU A 898 18.17 -30.93 2.06
CA LEU A 898 19.46 -30.38 2.50
C LEU A 898 20.60 -31.40 2.71
N SER A 899 20.41 -32.68 2.38
CA SER A 899 21.46 -33.70 2.40
C SER A 899 22.65 -33.32 1.51
N ASP A 900 23.87 -33.44 2.02
CA ASP A 900 25.11 -33.13 1.29
C ASP A 900 25.36 -34.08 0.11
N LEU A 901 25.68 -33.53 -1.06
CA LEU A 901 25.84 -34.25 -2.34
C LEU A 901 27.27 -34.18 -2.89
N ALA A 902 27.97 -33.06 -2.68
CA ALA A 902 29.35 -32.83 -3.11
C ALA A 902 29.95 -31.63 -2.36
N LEU A 903 31.26 -31.43 -2.45
CA LEU A 903 31.94 -30.18 -2.16
C LEU A 903 31.82 -29.22 -3.35
N SER A 904 31.91 -27.91 -3.11
CA SER A 904 31.99 -26.89 -4.17
C SER A 904 33.27 -27.01 -5.01
N SER A 905 34.36 -27.53 -4.42
CA SER A 905 35.63 -27.83 -5.10
C SER A 905 35.55 -29.01 -6.08
N GLN A 906 34.48 -29.83 -6.02
CA GLN A 906 34.24 -30.90 -6.99
C GLN A 906 33.60 -30.40 -8.30
N ILE A 907 33.20 -29.12 -8.38
CA ILE A 907 32.60 -28.52 -9.58
C ILE A 907 33.70 -28.25 -10.61
N ILE A 908 33.69 -29.01 -11.71
CA ILE A 908 34.61 -28.81 -12.85
C ILE A 908 34.13 -27.69 -13.76
N SER A 909 32.82 -27.56 -13.97
CA SER A 909 32.27 -26.49 -14.80
C SER A 909 30.87 -26.07 -14.37
N LYS A 910 30.60 -24.77 -14.51
CA LYS A 910 29.31 -24.11 -14.24
C LYS A 910 28.51 -23.84 -15.53
N GLY A 911 29.10 -24.11 -16.70
CA GLY A 911 28.54 -23.80 -18.03
C GLY A 911 27.74 -24.94 -18.67
N PHE A 912 27.28 -25.93 -17.90
CA PHE A 912 26.50 -27.05 -18.41
C PHE A 912 24.99 -26.76 -18.33
N THR A 913 24.21 -27.48 -19.14
CA THR A 913 22.74 -27.35 -19.21
C THR A 913 22.07 -28.69 -18.92
N GLY A 914 21.17 -28.70 -17.94
CA GLY A 914 20.29 -29.81 -17.57
C GLY A 914 18.98 -29.82 -18.36
N ARG A 915 18.01 -30.62 -17.92
CA ARG A 915 16.61 -30.60 -18.44
C ARG A 915 15.87 -29.32 -18.05
N HIS A 916 16.26 -28.68 -16.94
CA HIS A 916 15.52 -27.57 -16.35
C HIS A 916 16.24 -26.20 -16.37
N GLY A 917 17.36 -26.08 -17.08
CA GLY A 917 18.20 -24.88 -17.15
C GLY A 917 19.67 -25.19 -16.83
N ARG A 918 20.40 -24.25 -16.21
CA ARG A 918 21.82 -24.42 -15.84
C ARG A 918 22.06 -25.65 -14.95
N ALA A 919 23.25 -26.23 -15.06
CA ALA A 919 23.72 -27.35 -14.25
C ALA A 919 25.24 -27.30 -14.03
N TYR A 920 25.70 -27.95 -12.96
CA TYR A 920 27.10 -28.15 -12.65
C TYR A 920 27.59 -29.50 -13.18
N LEU A 921 28.77 -29.53 -13.83
CA LEU A 921 29.52 -30.77 -14.04
C LEU A 921 30.40 -31.01 -12.81
N VAL A 922 30.24 -32.17 -12.16
CA VAL A 922 30.86 -32.50 -10.88
C VAL A 922 31.58 -33.84 -10.95
N ALA A 923 32.83 -33.91 -10.46
CA ALA A 923 33.56 -35.16 -10.29
C ALA A 923 33.40 -35.72 -8.87
N PRO A 924 33.34 -37.05 -8.66
CA PRO A 924 33.30 -37.63 -7.33
C PRO A 924 34.69 -37.62 -6.67
N SER A 925 34.77 -37.28 -5.37
CA SER A 925 36.04 -37.26 -4.61
C SER A 925 36.63 -38.65 -4.33
N SER A 926 35.83 -39.70 -4.47
CA SER A 926 36.26 -41.11 -4.33
C SER A 926 35.58 -41.95 -5.40
N ALA A 927 36.05 -43.18 -5.60
CA ALA A 927 35.74 -43.95 -6.81
C ALA A 927 34.22 -44.17 -7.04
N ALA A 928 33.75 -43.64 -8.16
CA ALA A 928 32.48 -43.93 -8.84
C ALA A 928 31.14 -43.34 -8.32
N ALA A 929 31.04 -42.67 -7.16
CA ALA A 929 29.75 -42.16 -6.65
C ALA A 929 29.79 -40.78 -5.99
N LEU A 930 28.65 -40.07 -5.98
CA LEU A 930 28.40 -38.91 -5.11
C LEU A 930 27.66 -39.35 -3.83
N PRO A 931 28.02 -38.84 -2.65
CA PRO A 931 27.30 -39.16 -1.41
C PRO A 931 25.82 -38.79 -1.48
N ASN A 932 24.98 -39.53 -0.75
CA ASN A 932 23.53 -39.32 -0.68
C ASN A 932 22.79 -39.33 -2.04
N THR A 933 23.34 -40.00 -3.05
CA THR A 933 22.68 -40.22 -4.36
C THR A 933 22.44 -41.70 -4.65
N HIS A 934 21.35 -41.99 -5.36
CA HIS A 934 21.12 -43.25 -6.05
C HIS A 934 21.21 -43.01 -7.55
N THR A 935 21.93 -43.88 -8.27
CA THR A 935 22.00 -43.86 -9.75
C THR A 935 21.04 -44.90 -10.30
N HIS A 936 20.17 -44.47 -11.21
CA HIS A 936 19.18 -45.32 -11.89
C HIS A 936 19.82 -46.11 -13.03
N LYS A 937 19.05 -47.03 -13.64
CA LYS A 937 19.55 -47.88 -14.74
C LYS A 937 20.12 -47.02 -15.90
N PRO A 938 21.22 -47.44 -16.55
CA PRO A 938 21.75 -46.76 -17.72
C PRO A 938 20.73 -46.77 -18.88
N VAL A 939 20.60 -45.64 -19.58
CA VAL A 939 19.74 -45.48 -20.76
C VAL A 939 20.52 -44.70 -21.84
N PRO A 940 20.48 -45.11 -23.12
CA PRO A 940 21.01 -44.30 -24.21
C PRO A 940 20.19 -43.01 -24.38
N ARG A 941 20.87 -41.90 -24.69
CA ARG A 941 20.28 -40.57 -24.80
C ARG A 941 21.07 -39.72 -25.78
N GLN A 942 20.39 -39.23 -26.81
CA GLN A 942 20.96 -38.20 -27.68
C GLN A 942 21.05 -36.88 -26.90
N LEU A 943 22.21 -36.24 -26.95
CA LEU A 943 22.45 -34.91 -26.36
C LEU A 943 22.99 -33.96 -27.45
N VAL A 944 23.07 -32.67 -27.12
CA VAL A 944 23.59 -31.62 -28.04
C VAL A 944 25.02 -31.94 -28.53
N THR A 945 25.80 -32.68 -27.73
CA THR A 945 27.15 -33.12 -28.07
C THR A 945 27.20 -34.61 -28.43
N GLY A 946 26.23 -35.12 -29.18
CA GLY A 946 26.23 -36.51 -29.67
C GLY A 946 25.65 -37.56 -28.71
N ALA A 947 25.80 -38.83 -29.09
CA ALA A 947 25.20 -39.99 -28.43
C ALA A 947 25.93 -40.37 -27.12
N HIS A 948 25.15 -40.55 -26.05
CA HIS A 948 25.65 -40.85 -24.71
C HIS A 948 24.79 -41.91 -24.01
N THR A 949 25.40 -42.77 -23.20
CA THR A 949 24.70 -43.59 -22.21
C THR A 949 24.78 -42.91 -20.85
N VAL A 950 23.64 -42.67 -20.22
CA VAL A 950 23.53 -41.94 -18.94
C VAL A 950 22.61 -42.67 -17.96
N GLY A 951 22.91 -42.57 -16.67
CA GLY A 951 22.00 -43.01 -15.59
C GLY A 951 21.50 -41.79 -14.83
N ASP A 952 20.18 -41.56 -14.79
CA ASP A 952 19.62 -40.47 -13.99
C ASP A 952 19.98 -40.66 -12.50
N ILE A 953 20.09 -39.57 -11.73
CA ILE A 953 20.40 -39.63 -10.29
C ILE A 953 19.32 -38.95 -9.44
N SER A 954 19.00 -39.55 -8.30
CA SER A 954 18.07 -39.02 -7.30
C SER A 954 18.69 -38.98 -5.91
N CYS A 955 18.21 -38.08 -5.04
CA CYS A 955 18.64 -38.02 -3.66
C CYS A 955 18.15 -39.25 -2.89
N ALA A 956 19.04 -39.88 -2.11
CA ALA A 956 18.75 -41.07 -1.31
C ALA A 956 17.72 -40.83 -0.18
N HIS A 957 17.61 -39.58 0.32
CA HIS A 957 16.76 -39.25 1.47
C HIS A 957 15.34 -38.81 1.11
N CYS A 958 15.12 -38.23 -0.07
CA CYS A 958 13.82 -37.64 -0.45
C CYS A 958 13.32 -38.02 -1.86
N GLY A 959 14.02 -38.94 -2.55
CA GLY A 959 13.68 -39.41 -3.89
C GLY A 959 13.78 -38.37 -5.02
N SER A 960 14.03 -37.09 -4.71
CA SER A 960 14.07 -36.01 -5.70
C SER A 960 15.13 -36.24 -6.76
N VAL A 961 14.77 -36.14 -8.04
CA VAL A 961 15.73 -36.20 -9.15
C VAL A 961 16.65 -34.99 -9.11
N LEU A 962 17.96 -35.22 -9.27
CA LEU A 962 19.02 -34.22 -9.16
C LEU A 962 19.71 -33.89 -10.49
N GLY A 963 19.65 -34.83 -11.45
CA GLY A 963 20.35 -34.77 -12.74
C GLY A 963 20.69 -36.17 -13.24
N TRP A 964 21.91 -36.39 -13.76
CA TRP A 964 22.36 -37.70 -14.26
C TRP A 964 23.88 -37.89 -14.18
N LYS A 965 24.33 -39.14 -14.25
CA LYS A 965 25.74 -39.54 -14.41
C LYS A 965 26.01 -39.95 -15.86
N TYR A 966 27.16 -39.56 -16.41
CA TYR A 966 27.64 -40.08 -17.70
C TYR A 966 28.31 -41.45 -17.52
N ILE A 967 27.92 -42.41 -18.36
CA ILE A 967 28.37 -43.81 -18.29
C ILE A 967 29.12 -44.22 -19.56
N HIS A 968 28.70 -43.73 -20.73
CA HIS A 968 29.43 -43.85 -22.00
C HIS A 968 29.19 -42.58 -22.85
N ALA A 969 30.15 -42.25 -23.71
CA ALA A 969 29.97 -41.35 -24.85
C ALA A 969 30.52 -42.05 -26.09
N GLU A 970 29.87 -41.95 -27.25
CA GLU A 970 30.35 -42.62 -28.48
C GLU A 970 31.52 -41.83 -29.12
N GLU A 971 31.44 -40.50 -29.10
CA GLU A 971 32.49 -39.62 -29.57
C GLU A 971 33.70 -39.56 -28.62
N GLU A 972 34.91 -39.76 -29.14
CA GLU A 972 36.16 -39.68 -28.38
C GLU A 972 36.33 -38.33 -27.65
N SER A 973 36.02 -37.24 -28.34
CA SER A 973 36.05 -35.85 -27.83
C SER A 973 35.17 -35.63 -26.59
N GLN A 974 34.16 -36.49 -26.36
CA GLN A 974 33.22 -36.38 -25.25
C GLN A 974 33.53 -37.33 -24.09
N ARG A 975 34.49 -38.27 -24.25
CA ARG A 975 34.84 -39.28 -23.23
C ARG A 975 35.27 -38.65 -21.89
N TYR A 976 35.76 -37.41 -21.88
CA TYR A 976 36.08 -36.68 -20.64
C TYR A 976 34.88 -36.51 -19.69
N LYS A 977 33.64 -36.58 -20.19
CA LYS A 977 32.42 -36.49 -19.38
C LYS A 977 32.15 -37.77 -18.59
N VAL A 978 32.61 -38.93 -19.06
CA VAL A 978 32.32 -40.25 -18.48
C VAL A 978 32.78 -40.32 -17.01
N GLY A 979 31.95 -40.95 -16.17
CA GLY A 979 32.16 -41.07 -14.73
C GLY A 979 31.72 -39.84 -13.92
N LYS A 980 31.53 -38.67 -14.56
CA LYS A 980 31.12 -37.42 -13.92
C LYS A 980 29.60 -37.24 -13.89
N PHE A 981 29.15 -36.31 -13.05
CA PHE A 981 27.74 -36.07 -12.75
C PHE A 981 27.30 -34.67 -13.20
N ILE A 982 26.08 -34.59 -13.69
CA ILE A 982 25.32 -33.35 -13.89
C ILE A 982 24.40 -33.17 -12.69
N LEU A 983 24.55 -32.04 -11.99
CA LEU A 983 23.64 -31.59 -10.93
C LEU A 983 22.95 -30.30 -11.36
N GLU A 984 21.63 -30.31 -11.53
CA GLU A 984 20.88 -29.14 -11.99
C GLU A 984 20.83 -28.04 -10.92
N THR A 985 21.08 -26.78 -11.27
CA THR A 985 21.14 -25.69 -10.26
C THR A 985 19.78 -25.36 -9.63
N LYS A 986 18.68 -25.87 -10.18
CA LYS A 986 17.33 -25.81 -9.58
C LYS A 986 17.04 -26.97 -8.61
N ARG A 987 17.90 -27.99 -8.56
CA ARG A 987 17.75 -29.19 -7.72
C ARG A 987 18.75 -29.25 -6.56
N VAL A 988 19.77 -28.39 -6.56
CA VAL A 988 20.80 -28.30 -5.52
C VAL A 988 21.01 -26.87 -5.04
N CYS A 989 21.32 -26.70 -3.75
CA CYS A 989 21.72 -25.44 -3.13
C CYS A 989 23.17 -25.50 -2.65
N ARG A 990 23.78 -24.34 -2.34
CA ARG A 990 25.14 -24.26 -1.77
C ARG A 990 25.09 -23.84 -0.31
N SER A 991 26.02 -24.35 0.49
CA SER A 991 26.20 -23.99 1.91
C SER A 991 27.67 -23.65 2.17
N SER A 992 27.93 -22.44 2.66
CA SER A 992 29.22 -22.03 3.22
C SER A 992 29.18 -22.19 4.74
N THR A 993 30.11 -22.99 5.28
CA THR A 993 30.19 -23.28 6.72
C THR A 993 31.20 -22.34 7.37
N TRP A 994 30.72 -21.28 8.01
CA TRP A 994 31.55 -20.38 8.81
C TRP A 994 31.68 -20.90 10.25
N GLU A 995 32.78 -21.59 10.58
CA GLU A 995 33.25 -21.59 11.98
C GLU A 995 33.68 -20.15 12.30
N SER A 996 33.14 -19.55 13.37
CA SER A 996 33.52 -18.20 13.74
C SER A 996 34.94 -18.18 14.30
N GLU A 997 35.70 -17.12 13.97
CA GLU A 997 37.08 -16.93 14.46
C GLU A 997 37.20 -17.03 15.98
N ASP A 998 36.09 -16.77 16.68
CA ASP A 998 35.98 -16.78 18.12
C ASP A 998 36.08 -18.18 18.75
N GLU A 999 35.79 -19.25 17.99
CA GLU A 999 36.08 -20.62 18.41
C GLU A 999 37.54 -21.00 18.13
N VAL A 1000 38.10 -20.56 17.00
CA VAL A 1000 39.54 -20.68 16.70
C VAL A 1000 40.37 -19.92 17.75
N ARG A 1001 39.94 -18.72 18.17
CA ARG A 1001 40.54 -17.95 19.28
C ARG A 1001 40.42 -18.68 20.62
N ARG A 1002 39.29 -19.34 20.93
CA ARG A 1002 39.15 -20.19 22.12
C ARG A 1002 40.11 -21.40 22.09
N LYS A 1003 40.33 -22.01 20.92
CA LYS A 1003 41.31 -23.10 20.72
C LYS A 1003 42.76 -22.58 20.83
N ARG A 1004 43.11 -21.43 20.23
CA ARG A 1004 44.46 -20.80 20.31
C ARG A 1004 44.82 -20.30 21.71
N ARG A 1005 43.88 -19.64 22.43
CA ARG A 1005 44.10 -19.13 23.81
C ARG A 1005 44.34 -20.22 24.87
N ARG A 1006 44.25 -21.49 24.50
CA ARG A 1006 44.59 -22.64 25.36
C ARG A 1006 46.03 -23.15 25.20
N ARG A 1007 46.86 -22.56 24.32
CA ARG A 1007 48.13 -23.17 23.88
C ARG A 1007 49.39 -22.29 23.91
N SER A 1008 49.33 -21.05 24.40
CA SER A 1008 50.49 -20.14 24.46
C SER A 1008 50.56 -19.32 25.75
N SER A 1009 50.99 -19.94 26.84
CA SER A 1009 51.29 -19.30 28.12
C SER A 1009 52.78 -19.39 28.46
N SER A 1010 53.63 -18.74 27.66
CA SER A 1010 55.09 -18.77 27.82
C SER A 1010 55.78 -17.56 27.17
N SER A 1011 56.71 -16.96 27.92
CA SER A 1011 57.83 -16.09 27.50
C SER A 1011 57.59 -14.87 26.60
N SER A 1012 57.96 -13.69 27.13
CA SER A 1012 58.07 -12.39 26.44
C SER A 1012 59.38 -12.24 25.65
N SER A 1013 59.39 -11.42 24.59
CA SER A 1013 60.47 -10.45 24.31
C SER A 1013 60.21 -9.54 23.08
N VAL A 1014 60.71 -8.30 23.18
CA VAL A 1014 61.13 -7.30 22.14
C VAL A 1014 60.33 -7.15 20.83
N VAL A 1015 60.03 -5.89 20.49
CA VAL A 1015 59.43 -5.47 19.20
C VAL A 1015 60.48 -4.96 18.22
N LEU A 1016 60.39 -5.41 16.96
CA LEU A 1016 60.91 -4.73 15.77
C LEU A 1016 59.83 -4.81 14.66
N PRO A 1017 59.71 -3.82 13.75
CA PRO A 1017 58.71 -3.82 12.70
C PRO A 1017 59.08 -4.81 11.56
N PRO A 1018 58.09 -5.42 10.89
CA PRO A 1018 58.32 -6.33 9.76
C PRO A 1018 58.61 -5.59 8.43
N PRO A 1019 59.13 -6.29 7.40
CA PRO A 1019 59.24 -5.76 6.04
C PRO A 1019 57.87 -5.56 5.37
N GLN A 1020 57.88 -4.89 4.21
CA GLN A 1020 56.70 -4.78 3.34
C GLN A 1020 56.37 -6.13 2.69
N GLU A 1021 55.07 -6.45 2.59
CA GLU A 1021 54.56 -7.65 1.94
C GLU A 1021 54.52 -7.46 0.42
N GLU A 1022 54.89 -8.48 -0.36
CA GLU A 1022 54.70 -8.47 -1.81
C GLU A 1022 53.26 -8.90 -2.16
N GLU A 1023 52.59 -8.13 -3.03
CA GLU A 1023 51.23 -8.47 -3.45
C GLU A 1023 51.20 -9.72 -4.36
N GLU A 1024 50.32 -10.66 -3.99
CA GLU A 1024 50.06 -11.91 -4.72
C GLU A 1024 49.25 -11.60 -6.00
N VAL A 1025 49.80 -11.91 -7.17
CA VAL A 1025 49.21 -11.50 -8.45
C VAL A 1025 48.14 -12.50 -8.89
N GLU A 1026 46.89 -12.04 -8.95
CA GLU A 1026 45.78 -12.82 -9.51
C GLU A 1026 45.70 -12.67 -11.05
N PHE A 1027 45.16 -13.71 -11.70
CA PHE A 1027 44.92 -13.75 -13.14
C PHE A 1027 43.87 -12.71 -13.55
N ASP A 1028 44.19 -11.87 -14.52
CA ASP A 1028 43.26 -10.90 -15.09
C ASP A 1028 42.53 -11.53 -16.30
N SER A 1029 41.20 -11.61 -16.23
CA SER A 1029 40.37 -12.14 -17.32
C SER A 1029 40.15 -11.16 -18.47
N ASP A 1030 40.47 -9.89 -18.26
CA ASP A 1030 40.18 -8.81 -19.19
C ASP A 1030 41.45 -8.38 -19.95
N ASP A 1031 42.62 -8.96 -19.61
CA ASP A 1031 43.86 -8.89 -20.40
C ASP A 1031 43.94 -10.05 -21.41
N GLU A 1032 43.82 -9.72 -22.70
CA GLU A 1032 43.81 -10.70 -23.80
C GLU A 1032 45.14 -11.49 -23.93
N ASP A 1033 46.29 -10.89 -23.58
CA ASP A 1033 47.61 -11.55 -23.65
C ASP A 1033 47.76 -12.61 -22.53
N GLU A 1034 47.27 -12.31 -21.32
CA GLU A 1034 47.23 -13.29 -20.23
C GLU A 1034 46.24 -14.42 -20.53
N CYS A 1035 45.08 -14.10 -21.12
CA CYS A 1035 44.12 -15.09 -21.59
C CYS A 1035 44.73 -16.04 -22.63
N GLU A 1036 45.43 -15.54 -23.65
CA GLU A 1036 46.05 -16.42 -24.67
C GLU A 1036 47.13 -17.33 -24.05
N GLN A 1037 47.95 -16.81 -23.13
CA GLN A 1037 48.90 -17.65 -22.40
C GLN A 1037 48.23 -18.72 -21.54
N LEU A 1038 47.06 -18.44 -20.95
CA LEU A 1038 46.30 -19.42 -20.17
C LEU A 1038 45.71 -20.51 -21.07
N PHE A 1039 45.14 -20.14 -22.23
CA PHE A 1039 44.66 -21.10 -23.24
C PHE A 1039 45.76 -21.97 -23.83
N LEU A 1040 46.98 -21.44 -23.96
CA LEU A 1040 48.17 -22.18 -24.39
C LEU A 1040 48.84 -22.99 -23.26
N GLY A 1041 48.34 -22.93 -22.02
CA GLY A 1041 48.86 -23.66 -20.87
C GLY A 1041 50.24 -23.16 -20.39
N LYS A 1042 50.56 -21.88 -20.60
CA LYS A 1042 51.86 -21.26 -20.31
C LYS A 1042 51.82 -20.14 -19.25
N TRP A 1043 50.64 -19.67 -18.88
CA TRP A 1043 50.49 -18.56 -17.92
C TRP A 1043 51.10 -18.90 -16.55
N THR A 1044 51.89 -17.97 -16.00
CA THR A 1044 52.34 -17.98 -14.60
C THR A 1044 52.26 -16.56 -14.02
N GLN A 1045 52.31 -16.43 -12.69
CA GLN A 1045 52.38 -15.11 -12.04
C GLN A 1045 53.63 -14.32 -12.46
N GLU A 1046 54.72 -14.99 -12.86
CA GLU A 1046 55.92 -14.34 -13.37
C GLU A 1046 55.72 -13.82 -14.80
N SER A 1047 55.07 -14.60 -15.69
CA SER A 1047 54.78 -14.12 -17.05
C SER A 1047 53.74 -12.99 -17.07
N ALA A 1048 52.74 -13.03 -16.19
CA ALA A 1048 51.83 -11.91 -15.93
C ALA A 1048 52.58 -10.64 -15.48
N ARG A 1049 53.49 -10.78 -14.50
CA ARG A 1049 54.35 -9.67 -14.02
C ARG A 1049 55.25 -9.11 -15.15
N GLU A 1050 55.73 -9.93 -16.08
CA GLU A 1050 56.45 -9.46 -17.27
C GLU A 1050 55.56 -8.77 -18.32
N ILE A 1051 54.38 -9.32 -18.65
CA ILE A 1051 53.41 -8.69 -19.58
C ILE A 1051 53.04 -7.30 -19.09
N ARG A 1052 52.61 -7.18 -17.82
CA ARG A 1052 52.17 -5.90 -17.23
C ARG A 1052 53.32 -4.87 -17.19
N ARG A 1053 54.56 -5.30 -16.94
CA ARG A 1053 55.76 -4.44 -17.06
C ARG A 1053 56.07 -4.03 -18.50
N ALA A 1054 55.90 -4.93 -19.47
CA ALA A 1054 56.16 -4.65 -20.88
C ALA A 1054 55.11 -3.68 -21.47
N LYS A 1055 53.86 -3.75 -21.03
CA LYS A 1055 52.80 -2.77 -21.34
C LYS A 1055 53.14 -1.40 -20.75
N ALA A 1056 53.36 -1.32 -19.43
CA ALA A 1056 53.72 -0.07 -18.75
C ALA A 1056 55.00 0.61 -19.28
N SER A 1057 55.93 -0.15 -19.87
CA SER A 1057 57.14 0.38 -20.51
C SER A 1057 56.88 1.00 -21.90
N LYS A 1058 55.88 0.52 -22.65
CA LYS A 1058 55.50 1.08 -23.96
C LYS A 1058 54.85 2.46 -23.82
N ASP A 1059 54.01 2.64 -22.82
CA ASP A 1059 53.27 3.90 -22.59
C ASP A 1059 54.19 5.08 -22.24
N PHE A 1060 55.46 4.81 -21.87
CA PHE A 1060 56.45 5.83 -21.49
C PHE A 1060 57.39 6.27 -22.64
N VAL A 1061 57.19 5.77 -23.87
CA VAL A 1061 58.00 6.10 -25.07
C VAL A 1061 57.12 6.64 -26.23
N GLY A 1062 55.86 6.97 -25.93
CA GLY A 1062 54.85 7.42 -26.90
C GLY A 1062 54.32 8.84 -26.70
N GLY A 1063 55.06 9.72 -26.01
CA GLY A 1063 54.68 11.11 -25.71
C GLY A 1063 55.84 12.09 -25.86
#